data_AF-G7LL51-F1
#
_entry.id   AF-G7LL51-F1
#
_cell.length_a   1.000
_cell.length_b   1.000
_cell.length_c   1.000
_cell.angle_alpha   90.00
_cell.angle_beta   90.00
_cell.angle_gamma   90.00
#
_symmetry.space_group_name_H-M   'P 1'
#
loop_
_entity.id
_entity.type
_entity.pdbx_description
1 polymer ?
#
loop_
_entity_poly.entity_id
_entity_poly.type
_entity_poly.pdbx_seq_one_letter_code
_entity_poly.pdbx_strand_id
1 'polypeptide(L)'
;MLNQELELSLNMAFARAREHRHEFMTVEHLLLALLSNPAAREALEACTVDLTALRQELETFIEQTTPTLPQSDDERETQPTLSFQRVLQRAVFHVQSSGRSEVSGANVLVAIFSEQESQAAYLLRKHDVSRLDVVNFISHGTRKEESGQAPNPENPVNEEQAGGEDRMENFTTNLNQLARVGGIDPLIGRDRELERTIQVLCRRRKNNPLLVGESGVGKTAIAEGLAWRIVQGDVPEVMADCTLYSLDIGSLLAGTKYRGDFEKRFKALLKQLEQDKNSILFIDEIHTIIGAGAASGGQVDAANLIKPLLSSGKIRVIGSTTYQEFSNIFEKDRALARRFQKIDITEPSVEETVQIINGLKPKYEAHHDVRYTAKAVRAAVELAVKYINDRHLPDKAIDVIDEAGARSRLVPVSKRKKTVNVADIESVVARIARIPEKTVSSSDRDVLKNLSERLKMLVFGQDKAIEALSESIKMSRAGLGQDRKPIGSFLFAGPTGVGKTEVTLQLAKALDIELLRFDMSEYMERHTVSRLIGAPPGYVGYDQGGLLTDAVIKHPHSVLLLDEIEKAHPDVFNLLLQVMDNGTLTDNNGRKADFRNVIVVMTTNAGVRETQRNSIGIIQQDNSTDAMEEIKKVFTPEFRNRLDGIIWFNHLSTDVIQQVVDKFIVELQAQLDAKGVSLEVSDEARDWLATKGYDKAMGARPMARVMQENLKKPLANELLFGLLVDGGSVKVELDKETQQLTYGFQSAQKHKAEGAVH
;
A
#
# COMPACT_ATOMS: atom_id res chain seq x y z
N MET A 1 -3.21 -12.35 -8.03
CA MET A 1 -3.22 -13.83 -8.13
C MET A 1 -2.97 -14.22 -9.59
N LEU A 2 -2.43 -15.41 -9.86
CA LEU A 2 -2.33 -15.89 -11.25
C LEU A 2 -3.75 -16.25 -11.73
N ASN A 3 -4.08 -15.98 -12.99
CA ASN A 3 -5.38 -16.42 -13.51
C ASN A 3 -5.37 -17.95 -13.76
N GLN A 4 -6.55 -18.57 -13.75
CA GLN A 4 -6.67 -20.04 -13.87
C GLN A 4 -6.03 -20.59 -15.14
N GLU A 5 -6.11 -19.85 -16.25
CA GLU A 5 -5.51 -20.26 -17.53
C GLU A 5 -3.98 -20.26 -17.49
N LEU A 6 -3.37 -19.31 -16.79
CA LEU A 6 -1.92 -19.26 -16.60
C LEU A 6 -1.46 -20.36 -15.64
N GLU A 7 -2.20 -20.63 -14.56
CA GLU A 7 -1.89 -21.75 -13.66
C GLU A 7 -1.92 -23.09 -14.40
N LEU A 8 -2.92 -23.31 -15.26
CA LEU A 8 -2.99 -24.49 -16.12
C LEU A 8 -1.79 -24.56 -17.07
N SER A 9 -1.40 -23.45 -17.68
CA SER A 9 -0.26 -23.38 -18.61
C SER A 9 1.07 -23.70 -17.91
N LEU A 10 1.25 -23.22 -16.68
CA LEU A 10 2.42 -23.52 -15.86
C LEU A 10 2.46 -24.99 -15.46
N ASN A 11 1.34 -25.54 -15.01
CA ASN A 11 1.24 -26.96 -14.65
C ASN A 11 1.54 -27.87 -15.84
N MET A 12 1.06 -27.52 -17.04
CA MET A 12 1.40 -28.22 -18.28
C MET A 12 2.89 -28.12 -18.63
N ALA A 13 3.51 -26.96 -18.43
CA ALA A 13 4.96 -26.80 -18.61
C ALA A 13 5.72 -27.78 -17.70
N PHE A 14 5.40 -27.80 -16.40
CA PHE A 14 6.00 -28.70 -15.41
C PHE A 14 5.77 -30.17 -15.73
N ALA A 15 4.56 -30.55 -16.16
CA ALA A 15 4.26 -31.91 -16.56
C ALA A 15 5.11 -32.34 -17.78
N ARG A 16 5.22 -31.48 -18.81
CA ARG A 16 5.98 -31.79 -20.02
C ARG A 16 7.48 -31.89 -19.76
N ALA A 17 8.04 -30.99 -18.94
CA ALA A 17 9.46 -31.05 -18.56
C ALA A 17 9.78 -32.30 -17.73
N ARG A 18 8.88 -32.72 -16.83
CA ARG A 18 9.00 -33.98 -16.08
C ARG A 18 8.92 -35.21 -16.98
N GLU A 19 8.00 -35.21 -17.95
CA GLU A 19 7.85 -36.29 -18.94
C GLU A 19 9.13 -36.48 -19.77
N HIS A 20 9.78 -35.39 -20.17
CA HIS A 20 11.05 -35.41 -20.92
C HIS A 20 12.28 -35.51 -20.00
N ARG A 21 12.07 -35.71 -18.69
CA ARG A 21 13.11 -35.76 -17.64
C ARG A 21 14.08 -34.58 -17.68
N HIS A 22 13.65 -33.38 -18.04
CA HIS A 22 14.51 -32.20 -17.98
C HIS A 22 14.83 -31.86 -16.52
N GLU A 23 16.10 -31.61 -16.22
CA GLU A 23 16.57 -31.23 -14.87
C GLU A 23 16.08 -29.83 -14.49
N PHE A 24 16.02 -28.92 -15.46
CA PHE A 24 15.66 -27.52 -15.24
C PHE A 24 14.44 -27.05 -16.05
N MET A 25 13.56 -26.29 -15.40
CA MET A 25 12.48 -25.52 -16.03
C MET A 25 12.99 -24.10 -16.36
N THR A 26 13.18 -23.84 -17.65
CA THR A 26 13.77 -22.58 -18.16
C THR A 26 12.71 -21.61 -18.70
N VAL A 27 13.12 -20.40 -19.10
CA VAL A 27 12.21 -19.40 -19.69
C VAL A 27 11.67 -19.87 -21.06
N GLU A 28 12.42 -20.72 -21.77
CA GLU A 28 12.02 -21.32 -23.04
C GLU A 28 10.87 -22.31 -22.85
N HIS A 29 10.90 -23.11 -21.79
CA HIS A 29 9.78 -23.98 -21.41
C HIS A 29 8.52 -23.16 -21.08
N LEU A 30 8.70 -22.03 -20.41
CA LEU A 30 7.62 -21.09 -20.10
C LEU A 30 7.02 -20.51 -21.39
N LEU A 31 7.87 -20.05 -22.32
CA LEU A 31 7.40 -19.52 -23.60
C LEU A 31 6.68 -20.60 -24.43
N LEU A 32 7.22 -21.82 -24.46
CA LEU A 32 6.62 -22.96 -25.15
C LEU A 32 5.21 -23.28 -24.63
N ALA A 33 5.01 -23.23 -23.30
CA ALA A 33 3.70 -23.40 -22.69
C ALA A 33 2.75 -22.24 -23.01
N LEU A 34 3.26 -21.00 -23.03
CA LEU A 34 2.47 -19.81 -23.39
C LEU A 34 1.98 -19.83 -24.84
N LEU A 35 2.63 -20.55 -25.77
CA LEU A 35 2.10 -20.73 -27.13
C LEU A 35 0.72 -21.40 -27.16
N SER A 36 0.35 -22.11 -26.10
CA SER A 36 -0.96 -22.77 -25.94
C SER A 36 -1.90 -22.01 -25.00
N ASN A 37 -1.44 -20.95 -24.35
CA ASN A 37 -2.25 -20.11 -23.48
C ASN A 37 -3.10 -19.15 -24.33
N PRO A 38 -4.44 -19.08 -24.16
CA PRO A 38 -5.31 -18.27 -25.00
C PRO A 38 -4.88 -16.80 -25.11
N ALA A 39 -4.63 -16.14 -23.98
CA ALA A 39 -4.26 -14.73 -23.94
C ALA A 39 -2.87 -14.43 -24.53
N ALA A 40 -1.88 -15.30 -24.29
CA ALA A 40 -0.55 -15.12 -24.88
C ALA A 40 -0.53 -15.47 -26.37
N ARG A 41 -1.29 -16.48 -26.77
CA ARG A 41 -1.46 -16.89 -28.17
C ARG A 41 -2.11 -15.79 -28.99
N GLU A 42 -3.19 -15.20 -28.49
CA GLU A 42 -3.87 -14.09 -29.17
C GLU A 42 -2.94 -12.89 -29.38
N ALA A 43 -2.09 -12.58 -28.39
CA ALA A 43 -1.08 -11.53 -28.49
C ALA A 43 0.01 -11.83 -29.53
N LEU A 44 0.46 -13.09 -29.64
CA LEU A 44 1.47 -13.51 -30.62
C LEU A 44 0.88 -13.60 -32.04
N GLU A 45 -0.36 -14.09 -32.20
CA GLU A 45 -1.07 -14.10 -33.48
C GLU A 45 -1.34 -12.67 -33.96
N ALA A 46 -1.69 -11.76 -33.06
CA ALA A 46 -1.80 -10.34 -33.36
C ALA A 46 -0.46 -9.75 -33.83
N CYS A 47 0.68 -10.34 -33.45
CA CYS A 47 2.01 -9.93 -33.89
C CYS A 47 2.50 -10.64 -35.19
N THR A 48 1.59 -11.30 -35.92
CA THR A 48 1.86 -12.04 -37.17
C THR A 48 2.97 -13.09 -37.07
N VAL A 49 3.09 -13.73 -35.90
CA VAL A 49 4.09 -14.77 -35.62
C VAL A 49 3.62 -16.11 -36.17
N ASP A 50 4.50 -16.81 -36.89
CA ASP A 50 4.31 -18.23 -37.17
C ASP A 50 4.59 -19.04 -35.90
N LEU A 51 3.53 -19.35 -35.15
CA LEU A 51 3.60 -20.13 -33.92
C LEU A 51 4.13 -21.56 -34.14
N THR A 52 3.99 -22.10 -35.34
CA THR A 52 4.47 -23.46 -35.67
C THR A 52 5.98 -23.46 -35.77
N ALA A 53 6.54 -22.48 -36.50
CA ALA A 53 7.98 -22.30 -36.60
C ALA A 53 8.61 -21.97 -35.24
N LEU A 54 8.03 -21.03 -34.48
CA LEU A 54 8.53 -20.67 -33.14
C LEU A 54 8.50 -21.86 -32.18
N ARG A 55 7.45 -22.69 -32.23
CA ARG A 55 7.36 -23.92 -31.43
C ARG A 55 8.49 -24.90 -31.76
N GLN A 56 8.74 -25.16 -33.04
CA GLN A 56 9.80 -26.08 -33.48
C GLN A 56 11.19 -25.59 -33.05
N GLU A 57 11.47 -24.29 -33.16
CA GLU A 57 12.74 -23.72 -32.73
C GLU A 57 12.93 -23.80 -31.21
N LEU A 58 11.87 -23.56 -30.43
CA LEU A 58 11.89 -23.72 -28.97
C LEU A 58 12.10 -25.17 -28.54
N GLU A 59 11.37 -26.12 -29.14
CA GLU A 59 11.50 -27.54 -28.84
C GLU A 59 12.92 -28.04 -29.17
N THR A 60 13.43 -27.69 -30.36
CA THR A 60 14.80 -28.04 -30.76
C THR A 60 15.85 -27.47 -29.80
N PHE A 61 15.70 -26.21 -29.39
CA PHE A 61 16.63 -25.59 -28.46
C PHE A 61 16.58 -26.24 -27.07
N ILE A 62 15.39 -26.49 -26.55
CA ILE A 62 15.18 -27.14 -25.25
C ILE A 62 15.84 -28.52 -25.24
N GLU A 63 15.60 -29.33 -26.28
CA GLU A 63 16.17 -30.69 -26.39
C GLU A 63 17.71 -30.67 -26.48
N GLN A 64 18.29 -29.67 -27.14
CA GLN A 64 19.74 -29.59 -27.33
C GLN A 64 20.51 -29.03 -26.13
N THR A 65 19.85 -28.21 -25.30
CA THR A 65 20.55 -27.41 -24.27
C THR A 65 20.14 -27.75 -22.85
N THR A 66 19.00 -28.42 -22.65
CA THR A 66 18.51 -28.74 -21.31
C THR A 66 19.05 -30.11 -20.88
N PRO A 67 19.81 -30.19 -19.77
CA PRO A 67 20.27 -31.48 -19.25
C PRO A 67 19.09 -32.34 -18.80
N THR A 68 19.18 -33.64 -19.05
CA THR A 68 18.19 -34.63 -18.64
C THR A 68 18.65 -35.37 -17.39
N LEU A 69 17.71 -35.66 -16.50
CA LEU A 69 17.95 -36.45 -15.29
C LEU A 69 18.26 -37.91 -15.68
N PRO A 70 19.34 -38.51 -15.14
CA PRO A 70 19.70 -39.89 -15.41
C PRO A 70 18.56 -40.86 -15.06
N GLN A 71 18.38 -41.92 -15.86
CA GLN A 71 17.33 -42.93 -15.64
C GLN A 71 17.42 -43.67 -14.29
N SER A 72 18.55 -43.58 -13.61
CA SER A 72 18.80 -44.19 -12.30
C SER A 72 18.39 -43.32 -11.09
N ASP A 73 17.98 -42.07 -11.32
CA ASP A 73 17.72 -41.09 -10.27
C ASP A 73 16.26 -40.63 -10.34
N ASP A 74 15.37 -41.38 -9.69
CA ASP A 74 13.92 -41.14 -9.68
C ASP A 74 13.46 -40.24 -8.51
N GLU A 75 14.37 -39.85 -7.61
CA GLU A 75 14.06 -38.94 -6.49
C GLU A 75 14.25 -37.45 -6.85
N ARG A 76 15.05 -37.13 -7.88
CA ARG A 76 15.26 -35.75 -8.30
C ARG A 76 14.09 -35.24 -9.15
N GLU A 77 13.46 -34.17 -8.68
CA GLU A 77 12.43 -33.45 -9.43
C GLU A 77 13.01 -32.31 -10.30
N THR A 78 12.36 -32.04 -11.44
CA THR A 78 12.64 -30.86 -12.28
C THR A 78 12.53 -29.55 -11.47
N GLN A 79 13.56 -28.71 -11.51
CA GLN A 79 13.61 -27.46 -10.73
C GLN A 79 13.51 -26.20 -11.63
N PRO A 80 12.78 -25.16 -11.21
CA PRO A 80 12.77 -23.88 -11.91
C PRO A 80 14.09 -23.13 -11.80
N THR A 81 14.54 -22.57 -12.93
CA THR A 81 15.70 -21.68 -12.97
C THR A 81 15.40 -20.32 -12.32
N LEU A 82 16.45 -19.61 -11.88
CA LEU A 82 16.31 -18.24 -11.35
C LEU A 82 15.69 -17.28 -12.36
N SER A 83 16.00 -17.42 -13.65
CA SER A 83 15.41 -16.61 -14.72
C SER A 83 13.91 -16.88 -14.89
N PHE A 84 13.49 -18.14 -14.81
CA PHE A 84 12.07 -18.51 -14.80
C PHE A 84 11.32 -17.86 -13.63
N GLN A 85 11.87 -17.94 -12.41
CA GLN A 85 11.26 -17.33 -11.22
C GLN A 85 11.19 -15.79 -11.32
N ARG A 86 12.25 -15.14 -11.81
CA ARG A 86 12.28 -13.68 -12.01
C ARG A 86 11.25 -13.21 -13.01
N VAL A 87 11.02 -13.93 -14.11
CA VAL A 87 9.99 -13.60 -15.10
C VAL A 87 8.60 -13.62 -14.47
N LEU A 88 8.26 -14.66 -13.69
CA LEU A 88 6.97 -14.74 -13.01
C LEU A 88 6.80 -13.65 -11.95
N GLN A 89 7.83 -13.41 -11.13
CA GLN A 89 7.80 -12.33 -10.14
C GLN A 89 7.61 -10.96 -10.81
N ARG A 90 8.32 -10.67 -11.91
CA ARG A 90 8.18 -9.42 -12.67
C ARG A 90 6.78 -9.26 -13.26
N ALA A 91 6.18 -10.33 -13.78
CA ALA A 91 4.80 -10.30 -14.27
C ALA A 91 3.81 -9.97 -13.13
N VAL A 92 4.00 -10.55 -11.94
CA VAL A 92 3.20 -10.25 -10.74
C VAL A 92 3.36 -8.79 -10.31
N PHE A 93 4.59 -8.29 -10.21
CA PHE A 93 4.87 -6.89 -9.83
C PHE A 93 4.29 -5.90 -10.84
N HIS A 94 4.42 -6.17 -12.14
CA HIS A 94 3.85 -5.31 -13.19
C HIS A 94 2.34 -5.17 -13.05
N VAL A 95 1.64 -6.29 -12.85
CA VAL A 95 0.19 -6.32 -12.66
C VAL A 95 -0.22 -5.57 -11.38
N GLN A 96 0.48 -5.79 -10.26
CA GLN A 96 0.26 -5.05 -9.01
C GLN A 96 0.48 -3.54 -9.18
N SER A 97 1.51 -3.12 -9.91
CA SER A 97 1.78 -1.70 -10.17
C SER A 97 0.74 -1.04 -11.09
N SER A 98 0.08 -1.82 -11.96
CA SER A 98 -0.98 -1.37 -12.86
C SER A 98 -2.38 -1.41 -12.25
N GLY A 99 -2.50 -1.75 -10.96
CA GLY A 99 -3.78 -1.81 -10.24
C GLY A 99 -4.70 -2.98 -10.62
N ARG A 100 -4.22 -3.94 -11.42
CA ARG A 100 -4.97 -5.15 -11.79
C ARG A 100 -4.73 -6.25 -10.76
N SER A 101 -5.75 -7.06 -10.48
CA SER A 101 -5.70 -8.13 -9.47
C SER A 101 -5.18 -9.48 -9.98
N GLU A 102 -5.20 -9.68 -11.30
CA GLU A 102 -4.93 -10.97 -11.95
C GLU A 102 -3.82 -10.91 -13.00
N VAL A 103 -2.90 -11.89 -12.95
CA VAL A 103 -1.81 -12.04 -13.90
C VAL A 103 -2.21 -13.05 -14.96
N SER A 104 -2.30 -12.60 -16.21
CA SER A 104 -2.58 -13.45 -17.39
C SER A 104 -1.30 -13.88 -18.13
N GLY A 105 -1.40 -14.87 -19.02
CA GLY A 105 -0.29 -15.32 -19.85
C GLY A 105 0.35 -14.23 -20.72
N ALA A 106 -0.43 -13.25 -21.18
CA ALA A 106 0.10 -12.11 -21.92
C ALA A 106 1.01 -11.22 -21.05
N ASN A 107 0.72 -11.07 -19.76
CA ASN A 107 1.61 -10.34 -18.82
C ASN A 107 2.93 -11.07 -18.62
N VAL A 108 2.90 -12.41 -18.58
CA VAL A 108 4.13 -13.23 -18.51
C VAL A 108 4.94 -13.11 -19.80
N LEU A 109 4.27 -13.09 -20.96
CA LEU A 109 4.92 -12.86 -22.26
C LEU A 109 5.66 -11.51 -22.32
N VAL A 110 5.08 -10.44 -21.77
CA VAL A 110 5.76 -9.14 -21.64
C VAL A 110 6.97 -9.21 -20.71
N ALA A 111 6.86 -9.97 -19.61
CA ALA A 111 7.94 -10.12 -18.63
C ALA A 111 9.14 -10.88 -19.21
N ILE A 112 8.94 -11.84 -20.13
CA ILE A 112 10.01 -12.60 -20.81
C ILE A 112 10.99 -11.64 -21.53
N PHE A 113 10.51 -10.57 -22.15
CA PHE A 113 11.38 -9.57 -22.80
C PHE A 113 12.33 -8.84 -21.84
N SER A 114 12.09 -8.92 -20.53
CA SER A 114 12.98 -8.36 -19.50
C SER A 114 14.19 -9.25 -19.20
N GLU A 115 14.20 -10.50 -19.67
CA GLU A 115 15.35 -11.40 -19.65
C GLU A 115 16.05 -11.35 -21.01
N GLN A 116 16.78 -10.26 -21.28
CA GLN A 116 17.39 -9.99 -22.58
C GLN A 116 18.43 -11.04 -23.01
N GLU A 117 19.00 -11.76 -22.05
CA GLU A 117 19.98 -12.83 -22.27
C GLU A 117 19.33 -14.21 -22.45
N SER A 118 17.99 -14.31 -22.41
CA SER A 118 17.28 -15.58 -22.62
C SER A 118 17.10 -15.89 -24.11
N GLN A 119 17.15 -17.17 -24.45
CA GLN A 119 16.88 -17.62 -25.82
C GLN A 119 15.40 -17.37 -26.18
N ALA A 120 14.50 -17.46 -25.21
CA ALA A 120 13.10 -17.10 -25.37
C ALA A 120 12.92 -15.66 -25.89
N ALA A 121 13.60 -14.67 -25.28
CA ALA A 121 13.55 -13.28 -25.74
C ALA A 121 14.23 -13.07 -27.11
N TYR A 122 15.32 -13.81 -27.37
CA TYR A 122 15.98 -13.80 -28.67
C TYR A 122 15.07 -14.33 -29.79
N LEU A 123 14.43 -15.48 -29.59
CA LEU A 123 13.53 -16.09 -30.57
C LEU A 123 12.31 -15.21 -30.85
N LEU A 124 11.72 -14.60 -29.81
CA LEU A 124 10.64 -13.64 -30.00
C LEU A 124 11.06 -12.46 -30.89
N ARG A 125 12.27 -11.91 -30.68
CA ARG A 125 12.81 -10.84 -31.54
C ARG A 125 13.13 -11.33 -32.95
N LYS A 126 13.61 -12.57 -33.11
CA LYS A 126 13.89 -13.19 -34.41
C LYS A 126 12.61 -13.33 -35.25
N HIS A 127 11.47 -13.56 -34.61
CA HIS A 127 10.15 -13.57 -35.24
C HIS A 127 9.48 -12.18 -35.27
N ASP A 128 10.27 -11.11 -35.23
CA ASP A 128 9.84 -9.71 -35.25
C ASP A 128 8.86 -9.30 -34.14
N VAL A 129 8.78 -10.04 -33.02
CA VAL A 129 7.96 -9.65 -31.87
C VAL A 129 8.76 -8.72 -30.99
N SER A 130 8.32 -7.46 -30.89
CA SER A 130 8.86 -6.54 -29.91
C SER A 130 8.02 -6.54 -28.63
N ARG A 131 8.65 -6.15 -27.51
CA ARG A 131 7.94 -5.92 -26.24
C ARG A 131 6.81 -4.90 -26.41
N LEU A 132 7.01 -3.88 -27.26
CA LEU A 132 6.02 -2.83 -27.49
C LEU A 132 4.79 -3.38 -28.20
N ASP A 133 4.95 -4.31 -29.13
CA ASP A 133 3.82 -4.91 -29.87
C ASP A 133 2.89 -5.68 -28.93
N VAL A 134 3.48 -6.50 -28.04
CA VAL A 134 2.72 -7.27 -27.04
C VAL A 134 2.06 -6.35 -26.00
N VAL A 135 2.74 -5.28 -25.57
CA VAL A 135 2.15 -4.30 -24.63
C VAL A 135 1.02 -3.51 -25.28
N ASN A 136 1.18 -3.11 -26.54
CA ASN A 136 0.13 -2.43 -27.32
C ASN A 136 -1.09 -3.33 -27.49
N PHE A 137 -0.89 -4.62 -27.76
CA PHE A 137 -1.98 -5.59 -27.84
C PHE A 137 -2.71 -5.74 -26.49
N ILE A 138 -1.99 -5.91 -25.37
CA ILE A 138 -2.61 -6.03 -24.04
C ILE A 138 -3.40 -4.78 -23.64
N SER A 139 -2.97 -3.61 -24.12
CA SER A 139 -3.56 -2.33 -23.76
C SER A 139 -4.71 -1.91 -24.69
N HIS A 140 -4.68 -2.31 -25.97
CA HIS A 140 -5.56 -1.79 -27.02
C HIS A 140 -6.14 -2.83 -28.01
N GLY A 141 -5.69 -4.09 -27.97
CA GLY A 141 -6.22 -5.18 -28.82
C GLY A 141 -5.87 -5.09 -30.32
N THR A 142 -4.90 -4.27 -30.71
CA THR A 142 -4.54 -3.99 -32.11
C THR A 142 -3.62 -5.05 -32.74
N ARG A 143 -3.89 -5.45 -34.00
CA ARG A 143 -3.11 -6.42 -34.79
C ARG A 143 -2.06 -5.73 -35.68
N LYS A 144 -0.90 -6.36 -35.86
CA LYS A 144 0.33 -5.84 -36.49
C LYS A 144 0.24 -5.62 -38.01
N GLU A 145 -0.83 -6.06 -38.68
CA GLU A 145 -0.99 -5.86 -40.14
C GLU A 145 -1.32 -4.41 -40.54
N GLU A 146 -1.59 -3.49 -39.61
CA GLU A 146 -1.79 -2.07 -39.93
C GLU A 146 -0.49 -1.23 -39.97
N SER A 147 0.69 -1.84 -39.82
CA SER A 147 1.96 -1.09 -39.76
C SER A 147 3.06 -1.70 -40.64
N GLY A 148 2.91 -1.61 -41.97
CA GLY A 148 3.89 -2.23 -42.86
C GLY A 148 3.96 -1.72 -44.29
N GLN A 149 4.09 -0.42 -44.54
CA GLN A 149 4.76 0.08 -45.76
C GLN A 149 5.62 1.32 -45.43
N ALA A 150 6.94 1.17 -45.50
CA ALA A 150 7.89 2.27 -45.56
C ALA A 150 8.20 2.60 -47.04
N PRO A 151 8.30 3.88 -47.44
CA PRO A 151 8.49 4.26 -48.83
C PRO A 151 9.97 4.22 -49.25
N ASN A 152 10.22 3.69 -50.45
CA ASN A 152 11.47 3.92 -51.18
C ASN A 152 11.45 5.35 -51.78
N PRO A 153 12.58 6.08 -51.76
CA PRO A 153 12.67 7.41 -52.34
C PRO A 153 13.17 7.30 -53.78
N GLU A 154 12.33 7.55 -54.78
CA GLU A 154 12.75 8.19 -56.04
C GLU A 154 11.57 8.51 -56.97
N ASN A 155 11.56 9.77 -57.41
CA ASN A 155 10.76 10.44 -58.43
C ASN A 155 9.29 10.83 -58.15
N PRO A 156 8.90 12.05 -58.60
CA PRO A 156 7.84 12.83 -58.00
C PRO A 156 6.62 12.90 -58.92
N VAL A 157 5.51 12.24 -58.59
CA VAL A 157 4.26 12.50 -59.32
C VAL A 157 3.04 12.30 -58.40
N ASN A 158 2.40 13.43 -58.10
CA ASN A 158 1.01 13.64 -57.67
C ASN A 158 0.52 12.94 -56.39
N GLU A 159 0.83 13.55 -55.25
CA GLU A 159 -0.11 13.57 -54.12
C GLU A 159 -1.22 14.58 -54.38
N GLU A 160 -2.35 14.10 -54.92
CA GLU A 160 -3.65 14.69 -54.62
C GLU A 160 -4.55 13.62 -54.02
N GLN A 161 -4.94 13.86 -52.76
CA GLN A 161 -6.17 13.44 -52.08
C GLN A 161 -6.33 11.98 -51.62
N ALA A 162 -6.04 11.76 -50.33
CA ALA A 162 -6.92 10.97 -49.44
C ALA A 162 -6.68 11.38 -47.98
N GLY A 163 -7.50 12.30 -47.46
CA GLY A 163 -7.46 12.77 -46.08
C GLY A 163 -8.29 11.89 -45.15
N GLY A 164 -7.67 11.40 -44.07
CA GLY A 164 -8.37 11.09 -42.83
C GLY A 164 -8.33 12.32 -41.93
N GLU A 165 -9.43 13.06 -41.84
CA GLU A 165 -9.51 14.20 -40.92
C GLU A 165 -9.50 13.73 -39.47
N ASP A 166 -8.57 14.26 -38.65
CA ASP A 166 -8.62 14.21 -37.19
C ASP A 166 -9.91 14.91 -36.71
N ARG A 167 -10.98 14.14 -36.48
CA ARG A 167 -12.28 14.68 -36.01
C ARG A 167 -12.26 14.93 -34.51
N MET A 168 -12.89 16.03 -34.08
CA MET A 168 -13.08 16.44 -32.69
C MET A 168 -13.57 15.31 -31.75
N GLU A 169 -14.42 14.44 -32.28
CA GLU A 169 -15.03 13.30 -31.59
C GLU A 169 -13.99 12.28 -31.08
N ASN A 170 -12.80 12.22 -31.66
CA ASN A 170 -11.75 11.29 -31.24
C ASN A 170 -11.06 11.73 -29.93
N PHE A 171 -11.14 13.01 -29.58
CA PHE A 171 -10.41 13.59 -28.43
C PHE A 171 -11.36 14.18 -27.37
N THR A 172 -12.65 14.16 -27.63
CA THR A 172 -13.65 14.78 -26.75
C THR A 172 -14.87 13.90 -26.59
N THR A 173 -15.45 13.94 -25.41
CA THR A 173 -16.74 13.31 -25.12
C THR A 173 -17.83 14.36 -25.09
N ASN A 174 -18.89 14.20 -25.88
CA ASN A 174 -20.04 15.10 -25.86
C ASN A 174 -20.92 14.81 -24.63
N LEU A 175 -20.87 15.70 -23.63
CA LEU A 175 -21.61 15.53 -22.37
C LEU A 175 -23.12 15.70 -22.57
N ASN A 176 -23.56 16.53 -23.52
CA ASN A 176 -24.98 16.68 -23.82
C ASN A 176 -25.57 15.37 -24.40
N GLN A 177 -24.80 14.67 -25.24
CA GLN A 177 -25.20 13.36 -25.76
C GLN A 177 -25.25 12.32 -24.64
N LEU A 178 -24.26 12.32 -23.75
CA LEU A 178 -24.23 11.45 -22.57
C LEU A 178 -25.45 11.69 -21.66
N ALA A 179 -25.84 12.95 -21.45
CA ALA A 179 -27.06 13.30 -20.72
C ALA A 179 -28.33 12.77 -21.41
N ARG A 180 -28.44 12.87 -22.74
CA ARG A 180 -29.61 12.38 -23.50
C ARG A 180 -29.81 10.87 -23.38
N VAL A 181 -28.73 10.10 -23.33
CA VAL A 181 -28.79 8.62 -23.17
C VAL A 181 -28.91 8.18 -21.71
N GLY A 182 -29.00 9.12 -20.76
CA GLY A 182 -29.15 8.83 -19.33
C GLY A 182 -27.84 8.43 -18.62
N GLY A 183 -26.69 8.65 -19.26
CA GLY A 183 -25.37 8.35 -18.71
C GLY A 183 -24.85 9.34 -17.68
N ILE A 184 -25.55 10.46 -17.46
CA ILE A 184 -25.22 11.48 -16.45
C ILE A 184 -26.17 11.37 -15.25
N ASP A 185 -25.62 11.49 -14.04
CA ASP A 185 -26.37 11.55 -12.80
C ASP A 185 -27.00 12.95 -12.58
N PRO A 186 -28.17 13.03 -11.93
CA PRO A 186 -28.76 14.32 -11.59
C PRO A 186 -27.88 15.06 -10.58
N LEU A 187 -27.59 16.33 -10.85
CA LEU A 187 -26.88 17.18 -9.91
C LEU A 187 -27.82 17.60 -8.78
N ILE A 188 -27.43 17.31 -7.53
CA ILE A 188 -28.25 17.55 -6.33
C ILE A 188 -27.54 18.53 -5.40
N GLY A 189 -28.25 19.56 -4.93
CA GLY A 189 -27.76 20.46 -3.88
C GLY A 189 -26.64 21.42 -4.30
N ARG A 190 -26.38 21.58 -5.59
CA ARG A 190 -25.29 22.43 -6.15
C ARG A 190 -25.79 23.53 -7.09
N ASP A 191 -27.02 24.00 -6.85
CA ASP A 191 -27.67 24.99 -7.72
C ASP A 191 -26.93 26.33 -7.78
N ARG A 192 -26.36 26.76 -6.65
CA ARG A 192 -25.65 28.06 -6.56
C ARG A 192 -24.36 28.05 -7.39
N GLU A 193 -23.59 26.97 -7.29
CA GLU A 193 -22.35 26.79 -8.04
C GLU A 193 -22.63 26.64 -9.55
N LEU A 194 -23.71 25.93 -9.91
CA LEU A 194 -24.12 25.77 -11.29
C LEU A 194 -24.65 27.09 -11.89
N GLU A 195 -25.50 27.82 -11.17
CA GLU A 195 -25.98 29.15 -11.56
C GLU A 195 -24.82 30.12 -11.72
N ARG A 196 -23.84 30.09 -10.80
CA ARG A 196 -22.63 30.90 -10.92
C ARG A 196 -21.81 30.52 -12.16
N THR A 197 -21.73 29.25 -12.49
CA THR A 197 -21.03 28.76 -13.70
C THR A 197 -21.69 29.29 -14.97
N ILE A 198 -23.03 29.20 -15.05
CA ILE A 198 -23.84 29.78 -16.14
C ILE A 198 -23.62 31.30 -16.23
N GLN A 199 -23.69 32.00 -15.10
CA GLN A 199 -23.49 33.45 -15.03
C GLN A 199 -22.11 33.85 -15.58
N VAL A 200 -21.07 33.08 -15.28
CA VAL A 200 -19.72 33.33 -15.79
C VAL A 200 -19.66 33.09 -17.30
N LEU A 201 -20.18 31.96 -17.79
CA LEU A 201 -20.17 31.61 -19.23
C LEU A 201 -20.88 32.65 -20.10
N CYS A 202 -21.93 33.29 -19.57
CA CYS A 202 -22.68 34.35 -20.27
C CYS A 202 -21.99 35.73 -20.27
N ARG A 203 -20.83 35.89 -19.60
CA ARG A 203 -20.11 37.17 -19.60
C ARG A 203 -19.48 37.48 -20.95
N ARG A 204 -19.30 38.76 -21.25
CA ARG A 204 -18.56 39.22 -22.44
C ARG A 204 -17.04 39.08 -22.32
N ARG A 205 -16.50 39.17 -21.09
CA ARG A 205 -15.07 39.05 -20.77
C ARG A 205 -14.92 38.21 -19.49
N LYS A 206 -13.82 37.45 -19.37
CA LYS A 206 -13.61 36.49 -18.28
C LYS A 206 -14.77 35.49 -18.16
N ASN A 207 -15.14 34.93 -19.30
CA ASN A 207 -16.26 34.02 -19.48
C ASN A 207 -15.87 32.54 -19.36
N ASN A 208 -14.75 32.28 -18.69
CA ASN A 208 -14.22 30.93 -18.48
C ASN A 208 -14.28 30.63 -16.98
N PRO A 209 -15.23 29.83 -16.50
CA PRO A 209 -15.27 29.43 -15.10
C PRO A 209 -14.12 28.47 -14.78
N LEU A 210 -13.53 28.65 -13.60
CA LEU A 210 -12.56 27.73 -13.03
C LEU A 210 -13.11 27.21 -11.70
N LEU A 211 -13.49 25.93 -11.67
CA LEU A 211 -13.99 25.22 -10.51
C LEU A 211 -12.81 24.83 -9.62
N VAL A 212 -12.67 25.46 -8.46
CA VAL A 212 -11.57 25.22 -7.52
C VAL A 212 -12.11 24.61 -6.25
N GLY A 213 -11.64 23.42 -5.90
CA GLY A 213 -12.08 22.69 -4.71
C GLY A 213 -11.25 21.42 -4.49
N GLU A 214 -11.32 20.81 -3.32
CA GLU A 214 -10.61 19.56 -3.01
C GLU A 214 -10.99 18.41 -3.97
N SER A 215 -10.19 17.35 -4.04
CA SER A 215 -10.57 16.17 -4.82
C SER A 215 -11.79 15.47 -4.20
N GLY A 216 -12.68 14.94 -5.02
CA GLY A 216 -13.89 14.24 -4.56
C GLY A 216 -15.11 15.12 -4.20
N VAL A 217 -15.00 16.45 -4.21
CA VAL A 217 -16.13 17.35 -3.84
C VAL A 217 -17.22 17.49 -4.92
N GLY A 218 -17.02 16.89 -6.10
CA GLY A 218 -17.97 16.90 -7.21
C GLY A 218 -17.76 18.01 -8.25
N LYS A 219 -16.51 18.38 -8.57
CA LYS A 219 -16.21 19.41 -9.59
C LYS A 219 -16.70 18.99 -10.99
N THR A 220 -16.43 17.76 -11.40
CA THR A 220 -16.86 17.18 -12.69
C THR A 220 -18.39 17.11 -12.77
N ALA A 221 -19.05 16.77 -11.65
CA ALA A 221 -20.51 16.73 -11.56
C ALA A 221 -21.18 18.10 -11.87
N ILE A 222 -20.51 19.24 -11.62
CA ILE A 222 -21.03 20.56 -12.01
C ILE A 222 -21.08 20.71 -13.54
N ALA A 223 -20.03 20.25 -14.25
CA ALA A 223 -19.99 20.31 -15.71
C ALA A 223 -21.01 19.36 -16.34
N GLU A 224 -21.14 18.15 -15.81
CA GLU A 224 -22.16 17.19 -16.22
C GLU A 224 -23.58 17.69 -15.93
N GLY A 225 -23.80 18.28 -14.76
CA GLY A 225 -25.07 18.91 -14.38
C GLY A 225 -25.47 20.07 -15.29
N LEU A 226 -24.49 20.84 -15.79
CA LEU A 226 -24.74 21.85 -16.80
C LEU A 226 -25.20 21.22 -18.13
N ALA A 227 -24.52 20.17 -18.60
CA ALA A 227 -24.91 19.47 -19.82
C ALA A 227 -26.32 18.87 -19.70
N TRP A 228 -26.65 18.32 -18.54
CA TRP A 228 -28.00 17.82 -18.23
C TRP A 228 -29.05 18.93 -18.28
N ARG A 229 -28.80 20.10 -17.64
CA ARG A 229 -29.72 21.25 -17.69
C ARG A 229 -29.94 21.78 -19.10
N ILE A 230 -28.89 21.84 -19.92
CA ILE A 230 -29.01 22.26 -21.33
C ILE A 230 -29.96 21.31 -22.08
N VAL A 231 -29.83 19.99 -21.88
CA VAL A 231 -30.70 18.99 -22.52
C VAL A 231 -32.15 19.10 -22.04
N GLN A 232 -32.38 19.43 -20.78
CA GLN A 232 -33.74 19.64 -20.24
C GLN A 232 -34.35 21.00 -20.61
N GLY A 233 -33.58 21.91 -21.22
CA GLY A 233 -34.02 23.28 -21.49
C GLY A 233 -34.08 24.19 -20.24
N ASP A 234 -33.46 23.77 -19.13
CA ASP A 234 -33.40 24.52 -17.86
C ASP A 234 -32.17 25.45 -17.83
N VAL A 235 -31.98 26.22 -18.90
CA VAL A 235 -30.90 27.21 -19.04
C VAL A 235 -31.41 28.46 -19.75
N PRO A 236 -30.75 29.63 -19.59
CA PRO A 236 -31.10 30.82 -20.36
C PRO A 236 -31.03 30.56 -21.87
N GLU A 237 -31.85 31.26 -22.67
CA GLU A 237 -31.94 31.06 -24.14
C GLU A 237 -30.57 31.12 -24.84
N VAL A 238 -29.67 31.96 -24.34
CA VAL A 238 -28.29 32.12 -24.88
C VAL A 238 -27.46 30.82 -24.78
N MET A 239 -27.85 29.89 -23.91
CA MET A 239 -27.17 28.62 -23.68
C MET A 239 -27.95 27.40 -24.18
N ALA A 240 -29.18 27.58 -24.70
CA ALA A 240 -30.02 26.47 -25.13
C ALA A 240 -29.37 25.62 -26.23
N ASP A 241 -28.67 26.26 -27.17
CA ASP A 241 -27.98 25.60 -28.28
C ASP A 241 -26.52 25.25 -27.99
N CYS A 242 -26.04 25.43 -26.75
CA CYS A 242 -24.65 25.16 -26.41
C CYS A 242 -24.36 23.66 -26.28
N THR A 243 -23.19 23.23 -26.75
CA THR A 243 -22.74 21.83 -26.60
C THR A 243 -21.48 21.78 -25.72
N LEU A 244 -21.54 21.00 -24.65
CA LEU A 244 -20.41 20.75 -23.76
C LEU A 244 -19.60 19.54 -24.23
N TYR A 245 -18.29 19.75 -24.38
CA TYR A 245 -17.31 18.72 -24.74
C TYR A 245 -16.32 18.54 -23.60
N SER A 246 -16.20 17.33 -23.05
CA SER A 246 -15.14 16.98 -22.09
C SER A 246 -13.88 16.58 -22.84
N LEU A 247 -12.74 17.19 -22.51
CA LEU A 247 -11.46 16.85 -23.08
C LEU A 247 -10.90 15.58 -22.45
N ASP A 248 -10.51 14.61 -23.29
CA ASP A 248 -9.72 13.46 -22.84
C ASP A 248 -8.24 13.67 -23.20
N ILE A 249 -7.45 14.03 -22.19
CA ILE A 249 -6.00 14.22 -22.33
C ILE A 249 -5.31 12.89 -22.68
N GLY A 250 -5.83 11.76 -22.18
CA GLY A 250 -5.31 10.44 -22.48
C GLY A 250 -5.39 10.13 -23.98
N SER A 251 -6.55 10.36 -24.59
CA SER A 251 -6.73 10.20 -26.05
C SER A 251 -5.86 11.15 -26.88
N LEU A 252 -5.57 12.35 -26.39
CA LEU A 252 -4.64 13.27 -27.07
C LEU A 252 -3.18 12.79 -27.04
N LEU A 253 -2.77 12.15 -25.94
CA LEU A 253 -1.43 11.60 -25.76
C LEU A 253 -1.27 10.22 -26.43
N ALA A 254 -2.35 9.43 -26.51
CA ALA A 254 -2.36 8.09 -27.08
C ALA A 254 -1.84 8.09 -28.52
N GLY A 255 -0.81 7.29 -28.81
CA GLY A 255 -0.20 7.22 -30.14
C GLY A 255 0.60 8.45 -30.55
N THR A 256 0.91 9.38 -29.63
CA THR A 256 1.91 10.44 -29.87
C THR A 256 3.29 9.97 -29.41
N LYS A 257 4.29 9.99 -30.29
CA LYS A 257 5.68 9.61 -29.96
C LYS A 257 6.49 10.82 -29.51
N TYR A 258 6.12 12.00 -29.99
CA TYR A 258 6.79 13.26 -29.71
C TYR A 258 5.79 14.30 -29.19
N ARG A 259 6.27 15.21 -28.32
CA ARG A 259 5.49 16.34 -27.81
C ARG A 259 4.86 17.21 -28.91
N GLY A 260 5.52 17.34 -30.05
CA GLY A 260 5.01 18.10 -31.21
C GLY A 260 3.74 17.49 -31.82
N ASP A 261 3.57 16.17 -31.73
CA ASP A 261 2.37 15.49 -32.24
C ASP A 261 1.14 15.82 -31.37
N PHE A 262 1.33 15.84 -30.05
CA PHE A 262 0.31 16.31 -29.12
C PHE A 262 -0.09 17.76 -29.42
N GLU A 263 0.90 18.66 -29.54
CA GLU A 263 0.62 20.08 -29.82
C GLU A 263 -0.11 20.26 -31.15
N LYS A 264 0.22 19.44 -32.17
CA LYS A 264 -0.46 19.44 -33.47
C LYS A 264 -1.92 19.00 -33.35
N ARG A 265 -2.20 17.88 -32.66
CA ARG A 265 -3.58 17.38 -32.45
C ARG A 265 -4.40 18.35 -31.61
N PHE A 266 -3.82 18.87 -30.55
CA PHE A 266 -4.49 19.83 -29.69
C PHE A 266 -4.79 21.14 -30.43
N LYS A 267 -3.86 21.61 -31.27
CA LYS A 267 -4.09 22.77 -32.14
C LYS A 267 -5.19 22.51 -33.18
N ALA A 268 -5.28 21.30 -33.73
CA ALA A 268 -6.36 20.92 -34.65
C ALA A 268 -7.74 20.95 -33.95
N LEU A 269 -7.82 20.39 -32.74
CA LEU A 269 -9.01 20.45 -31.90
C LEU A 269 -9.44 21.90 -31.61
N LEU A 270 -8.50 22.75 -31.18
CA LEU A 270 -8.78 24.15 -30.90
C LEU A 270 -9.28 24.92 -32.13
N LYS A 271 -8.80 24.59 -33.33
CA LYS A 271 -9.26 25.19 -34.59
C LYS A 271 -10.69 24.78 -34.94
N GLN A 272 -11.08 23.55 -34.64
CA GLN A 272 -12.47 23.09 -34.80
C GLN A 272 -13.40 23.80 -33.80
N LEU A 273 -12.99 23.90 -32.53
CA LEU A 273 -13.75 24.64 -31.51
C LEU A 273 -13.87 26.14 -31.81
N GLU A 274 -12.88 26.74 -32.49
CA GLU A 274 -12.94 28.14 -32.94
C GLU A 274 -14.05 28.38 -33.98
N GLN A 275 -14.40 27.37 -34.78
CA GLN A 275 -15.45 27.46 -35.80
C GLN A 275 -16.85 27.33 -35.21
N ASP A 276 -17.01 26.60 -34.10
CA ASP A 276 -18.27 26.42 -33.40
C ASP A 276 -18.39 27.33 -32.17
N LYS A 277 -19.09 28.46 -32.34
CA LYS A 277 -19.33 29.43 -31.26
C LYS A 277 -20.17 28.86 -30.11
N ASN A 278 -20.95 27.81 -30.35
CA ASN A 278 -21.83 27.20 -29.35
C ASN A 278 -21.11 26.11 -28.54
N SER A 279 -19.87 25.78 -28.88
CA SER A 279 -19.06 24.83 -28.12
C SER A 279 -18.55 25.41 -26.80
N ILE A 280 -18.54 24.56 -25.77
CA ILE A 280 -17.91 24.82 -24.48
C ILE A 280 -17.02 23.61 -24.15
N LEU A 281 -15.73 23.87 -23.93
CA LEU A 281 -14.77 22.82 -23.61
C LEU A 281 -14.62 22.70 -22.09
N PHE A 282 -14.87 21.52 -21.54
CA PHE A 282 -14.55 21.17 -20.17
C PHE A 282 -13.18 20.48 -20.12
N ILE A 283 -12.29 20.98 -19.25
CA ILE A 283 -10.97 20.41 -19.00
C ILE A 283 -10.90 20.07 -17.51
N ASP A 284 -11.00 18.79 -17.21
CA ASP A 284 -10.72 18.29 -15.87
C ASP A 284 -9.22 18.41 -15.59
N GLU A 285 -8.85 18.71 -14.34
CA GLU A 285 -7.45 18.89 -13.94
C GLU A 285 -6.67 19.82 -14.87
N ILE A 286 -7.19 21.03 -15.11
CA ILE A 286 -6.64 21.99 -16.09
C ILE A 286 -5.17 22.38 -15.81
N HIS A 287 -4.67 22.14 -14.61
CA HIS A 287 -3.26 22.36 -14.29
C HIS A 287 -2.32 21.40 -15.02
N THR A 288 -2.79 20.22 -15.48
CA THR A 288 -1.99 19.22 -16.21
C THR A 288 -1.47 19.74 -17.55
N ILE A 289 -2.22 20.66 -18.17
CA ILE A 289 -1.87 21.29 -19.45
C ILE A 289 -1.08 22.61 -19.28
N ILE A 290 -0.82 23.03 -18.03
CA ILE A 290 -0.10 24.25 -17.69
C ILE A 290 1.30 23.85 -17.21
N GLY A 291 2.27 23.93 -18.11
CA GLY A 291 3.66 23.60 -17.78
C GLY A 291 4.24 24.61 -16.80
N ALA A 292 4.46 24.20 -15.56
CA ALA A 292 5.13 25.01 -14.54
C ALA A 292 6.65 25.13 -14.77
N GLY A 293 7.09 25.54 -15.97
CA GLY A 293 8.45 26.06 -16.24
C GLY A 293 9.67 25.28 -15.71
N ALA A 294 9.57 23.98 -15.42
CA ALA A 294 10.66 23.23 -14.77
C ALA A 294 11.41 22.33 -15.75
N ALA A 295 12.74 22.36 -15.65
CA ALA A 295 13.71 21.54 -16.36
C ALA A 295 13.67 20.03 -15.98
N SER A 296 12.52 19.54 -15.51
CA SER A 296 12.30 18.19 -15.00
C SER A 296 11.05 17.56 -15.65
N GLY A 297 11.11 17.39 -16.98
CA GLY A 297 10.70 16.16 -17.67
C GLY A 297 9.25 15.68 -17.73
N GLY A 298 8.23 16.37 -17.17
CA GLY A 298 6.91 15.73 -17.00
C GLY A 298 5.69 16.25 -17.79
N GLN A 299 5.52 17.56 -17.94
CA GLN A 299 4.22 18.12 -18.35
C GLN A 299 4.27 18.88 -19.69
N VAL A 300 3.23 18.69 -20.51
CA VAL A 300 3.10 19.34 -21.81
C VAL A 300 2.57 20.76 -21.61
N ASP A 301 3.35 21.78 -22.01
CA ASP A 301 2.93 23.19 -21.90
C ASP A 301 2.01 23.58 -23.07
N ALA A 302 0.73 23.24 -22.95
CA ALA A 302 -0.31 23.59 -23.93
C ALA A 302 -0.95 24.97 -23.64
N ALA A 303 -0.65 25.59 -22.50
CA ALA A 303 -1.23 26.86 -22.08
C ALA A 303 -0.98 27.97 -23.11
N ASN A 304 0.16 27.95 -23.80
CA ASN A 304 0.50 28.94 -24.83
C ASN A 304 -0.41 28.89 -26.07
N LEU A 305 -1.01 27.73 -26.37
CA LEU A 305 -1.95 27.57 -27.49
C LEU A 305 -3.34 28.12 -27.13
N ILE A 306 -3.73 28.01 -25.87
CA ILE A 306 -5.07 28.39 -25.38
C ILE A 306 -5.17 29.89 -25.06
N LYS A 307 -4.11 30.49 -24.49
CA LYS A 307 -4.05 31.91 -24.11
C LYS A 307 -4.63 32.90 -25.17
N PRO A 308 -4.22 32.85 -26.46
CA PRO A 308 -4.74 33.79 -27.46
C PRO A 308 -6.24 33.58 -27.75
N LEU A 309 -6.71 32.35 -27.74
CA LEU A 309 -8.12 32.01 -28.01
C LEU A 309 -9.04 32.44 -26.88
N LEU A 310 -8.61 32.26 -25.63
CA LEU A 310 -9.33 32.78 -24.45
C LEU A 310 -9.31 34.31 -24.39
N SER A 311 -8.21 34.94 -24.81
CA SER A 311 -8.11 36.40 -24.81
C SER A 311 -8.97 37.07 -25.88
N SER A 312 -9.15 36.41 -27.02
CA SER A 312 -10.03 36.88 -28.10
C SER A 312 -11.48 36.48 -27.88
N GLY A 313 -11.77 35.61 -26.90
CA GLY A 313 -13.12 35.12 -26.61
C GLY A 313 -13.67 34.18 -27.69
N LYS A 314 -12.79 33.59 -28.48
CA LYS A 314 -13.15 32.68 -29.59
C LYS A 314 -13.57 31.30 -29.13
N ILE A 315 -13.11 30.88 -27.94
CA ILE A 315 -13.49 29.63 -27.29
C ILE A 315 -13.97 29.91 -25.87
N ARG A 316 -14.83 29.03 -25.35
CA ARG A 316 -15.29 29.03 -23.95
C ARG A 316 -14.80 27.77 -23.26
N VAL A 317 -14.20 27.93 -22.09
CA VAL A 317 -13.62 26.81 -21.33
C VAL A 317 -14.12 26.80 -19.90
N ILE A 318 -14.52 25.62 -19.42
CA ILE A 318 -14.71 25.31 -18.01
C ILE A 318 -13.50 24.49 -17.55
N GLY A 319 -12.73 25.00 -16.59
CA GLY A 319 -11.61 24.26 -16.00
C GLY A 319 -11.94 23.74 -14.61
N SER A 320 -11.39 22.60 -14.21
CA SER A 320 -11.39 22.13 -12.82
C SER A 320 -9.95 22.04 -12.28
N THR A 321 -9.73 22.32 -10.99
CA THR A 321 -8.43 22.14 -10.32
C THR A 321 -8.60 22.03 -8.79
N THR A 322 -7.59 21.54 -8.08
CA THR A 322 -7.54 21.61 -6.61
C THR A 322 -7.08 22.97 -6.10
N TYR A 323 -7.32 23.26 -4.80
CA TYR A 323 -6.80 24.46 -4.15
C TYR A 323 -5.27 24.54 -4.21
N GLN A 324 -4.60 23.41 -3.95
CA GLN A 324 -3.15 23.32 -3.95
C GLN A 324 -2.56 23.62 -5.34
N GLU A 325 -3.09 23.00 -6.40
CA GLU A 325 -2.64 23.24 -7.78
C GLU A 325 -2.98 24.64 -8.27
N PHE A 326 -4.12 25.19 -7.85
CA PHE A 326 -4.50 26.55 -8.18
C PHE A 326 -3.43 27.54 -7.70
N SER A 327 -3.04 27.49 -6.42
CA SER A 327 -2.03 28.39 -5.88
C SER A 327 -0.62 28.09 -6.38
N ASN A 328 -0.27 26.81 -6.55
CA ASN A 328 1.09 26.42 -6.92
C ASN A 328 1.43 26.60 -8.40
N ILE A 329 0.45 26.41 -9.29
CA ILE A 329 0.63 26.36 -10.75
C ILE A 329 -0.18 27.46 -11.43
N PHE A 330 -1.51 27.44 -11.26
CA PHE A 330 -2.42 28.26 -12.05
C PHE A 330 -2.29 29.77 -11.75
N GLU A 331 -2.17 30.13 -10.47
CA GLU A 331 -2.08 31.52 -10.01
C GLU A 331 -0.77 32.20 -10.41
N LYS A 332 0.31 31.40 -10.56
CA LYS A 332 1.62 31.88 -11.02
C LYS A 332 1.57 32.33 -12.48
N ASP A 333 0.76 31.69 -13.33
CA ASP A 333 0.51 32.15 -14.70
C ASP A 333 -0.53 33.28 -14.73
N ARG A 334 -0.05 34.51 -14.52
CA ARG A 334 -0.88 35.72 -14.54
C ARG A 334 -1.65 35.93 -15.85
N ALA A 335 -1.15 35.41 -16.99
CA ALA A 335 -1.82 35.61 -18.28
C ALA A 335 -3.08 34.75 -18.36
N LEU A 336 -2.99 33.49 -17.95
CA LEU A 336 -4.11 32.55 -17.93
C LEU A 336 -5.09 32.87 -16.80
N ALA A 337 -4.60 33.11 -15.58
CA ALA A 337 -5.43 33.40 -14.40
C ALA A 337 -6.38 34.59 -14.62
N ARG A 338 -5.96 35.61 -15.38
CA ARG A 338 -6.80 36.78 -15.71
C ARG A 338 -7.97 36.47 -16.66
N ARG A 339 -7.95 35.32 -17.36
CA ARG A 339 -9.00 34.90 -18.31
C ARG A 339 -10.06 34.01 -17.69
N PHE A 340 -9.76 33.43 -16.54
CA PHE A 340 -10.69 32.61 -15.78
C PHE A 340 -11.33 33.39 -14.63
N GLN A 341 -12.53 32.98 -14.26
CA GLN A 341 -13.21 33.41 -13.05
C GLN A 341 -13.26 32.23 -12.09
N LYS A 342 -12.56 32.37 -10.96
CA LYS A 342 -12.59 31.38 -9.88
C LYS A 342 -14.01 31.24 -9.33
N ILE A 343 -14.45 29.99 -9.17
CA ILE A 343 -15.66 29.55 -8.47
C ILE A 343 -15.20 28.51 -7.43
N ASP A 344 -15.39 28.81 -6.16
CA ASP A 344 -15.04 27.91 -5.06
C ASP A 344 -16.09 26.82 -4.92
N ILE A 345 -15.66 25.56 -4.94
CA ILE A 345 -16.51 24.38 -4.71
C ILE A 345 -16.12 23.79 -3.36
N THR A 346 -16.96 24.06 -2.35
CA THR A 346 -16.72 23.58 -0.99
C THR A 346 -17.21 22.16 -0.80
N GLU A 347 -16.63 21.43 0.15
CA GLU A 347 -17.16 20.15 0.61
C GLU A 347 -18.62 20.34 1.07
N PRO A 348 -19.57 19.49 0.64
CA PRO A 348 -20.96 19.58 1.07
C PRO A 348 -21.11 19.18 2.53
N SER A 349 -22.15 19.71 3.18
CA SER A 349 -22.51 19.30 4.54
C SER A 349 -23.00 17.85 4.59
N VAL A 350 -23.07 17.30 5.81
CA VAL A 350 -23.62 15.95 6.05
C VAL A 350 -25.04 15.82 5.50
N GLU A 351 -25.90 16.82 5.74
CA GLU A 351 -27.29 16.78 5.28
C GLU A 351 -27.41 16.91 3.76
N GLU A 352 -26.61 17.78 3.12
CA GLU A 352 -26.54 17.88 1.65
C GLU A 352 -26.03 16.57 1.03
N THR A 353 -25.04 15.93 1.64
CA THR A 353 -24.52 14.64 1.18
C THR A 353 -25.56 13.53 1.28
N VAL A 354 -26.34 13.50 2.37
CA VAL A 354 -27.46 12.55 2.50
C VAL A 354 -28.48 12.76 1.38
N GLN A 355 -28.76 14.01 0.98
CA GLN A 355 -29.63 14.30 -0.16
C GLN A 355 -29.03 13.82 -1.49
N ILE A 356 -27.74 14.08 -1.72
CA ILE A 356 -27.01 13.60 -2.90
C ILE A 356 -27.10 12.07 -3.00
N ILE A 357 -26.76 11.34 -1.92
CA ILE A 357 -26.83 9.88 -1.91
C ILE A 357 -28.26 9.39 -2.13
N ASN A 358 -29.28 10.04 -1.55
CA ASN A 358 -30.67 9.64 -1.79
C ASN A 358 -31.12 9.80 -3.25
N GLY A 359 -30.58 10.78 -3.98
CA GLY A 359 -30.87 10.92 -5.40
C GLY A 359 -30.09 9.95 -6.30
N LEU A 360 -28.88 9.54 -5.88
CA LEU A 360 -28.09 8.51 -6.57
C LEU A 360 -28.53 7.07 -6.23
N LYS A 361 -29.15 6.90 -5.05
CA LYS A 361 -29.58 5.62 -4.48
C LYS A 361 -30.32 4.71 -5.47
N PRO A 362 -31.32 5.17 -6.26
CA PRO A 362 -32.03 4.28 -7.18
C PRO A 362 -31.12 3.61 -8.22
N LYS A 363 -30.06 4.31 -8.68
CA LYS A 363 -29.09 3.77 -9.63
C LYS A 363 -28.21 2.71 -8.97
N TYR A 364 -27.72 2.96 -7.75
CA TYR A 364 -26.94 1.95 -7.00
C TYR A 364 -27.79 0.73 -6.60
N GLU A 365 -29.06 0.93 -6.21
CA GLU A 365 -29.98 -0.16 -5.90
C GLU A 365 -30.22 -1.06 -7.11
N ALA A 366 -30.44 -0.47 -8.29
CA ALA A 366 -30.59 -1.22 -9.54
C ALA A 366 -29.26 -1.90 -9.96
N HIS A 367 -28.14 -1.18 -9.86
CA HIS A 367 -26.84 -1.70 -10.23
C HIS A 367 -26.42 -2.89 -9.36
N HIS A 368 -26.73 -2.88 -8.06
CA HIS A 368 -26.32 -3.91 -7.10
C HIS A 368 -27.41 -4.92 -6.72
N ASP A 369 -28.65 -4.74 -7.16
CA ASP A 369 -29.81 -5.57 -6.75
C ASP A 369 -29.97 -5.63 -5.22
N VAL A 370 -29.87 -4.47 -4.57
CA VAL A 370 -30.05 -4.29 -3.12
C VAL A 370 -30.95 -3.10 -2.82
N ARG A 371 -31.43 -3.01 -1.58
CA ARG A 371 -32.08 -1.80 -1.05
C ARG A 371 -31.30 -1.21 0.11
N TYR A 372 -31.07 0.09 0.09
CA TYR A 372 -30.43 0.79 1.21
C TYR A 372 -31.47 1.37 2.16
N THR A 373 -31.36 1.07 3.44
CA THR A 373 -32.24 1.71 4.45
C THR A 373 -31.86 3.19 4.63
N ALA A 374 -32.82 4.05 4.97
CA ALA A 374 -32.54 5.47 5.22
C ALA A 374 -31.52 5.68 6.37
N LYS A 375 -31.56 4.79 7.37
CA LYS A 375 -30.57 4.77 8.46
C LYS A 375 -29.17 4.39 7.96
N ALA A 376 -29.06 3.44 7.04
CA ALA A 376 -27.78 3.05 6.45
C ALA A 376 -27.17 4.21 5.62
N VAL A 377 -27.97 4.93 4.84
CA VAL A 377 -27.48 6.11 4.08
C VAL A 377 -26.92 7.18 5.02
N ARG A 378 -27.66 7.54 6.08
CA ARG A 378 -27.18 8.51 7.08
C ARG A 378 -25.91 8.02 7.79
N ALA A 379 -25.89 6.74 8.19
CA ALA A 379 -24.72 6.14 8.82
C ALA A 379 -23.49 6.15 7.90
N ALA A 380 -23.66 5.93 6.59
CA ALA A 380 -22.55 5.96 5.64
C ALA A 380 -21.87 7.33 5.61
N VAL A 381 -22.65 8.41 5.60
CA VAL A 381 -22.11 9.78 5.63
C VAL A 381 -21.44 10.08 6.98
N GLU A 382 -22.13 9.84 8.10
CA GLU A 382 -21.63 10.16 9.44
C GLU A 382 -20.36 9.36 9.79
N LEU A 383 -20.32 8.07 9.45
CA LEU A 383 -19.18 7.21 9.68
C LEU A 383 -18.02 7.53 8.74
N ALA A 384 -18.29 7.86 7.47
CA ALA A 384 -17.25 8.30 6.54
C ALA A 384 -16.59 9.61 7.01
N VAL A 385 -17.35 10.58 7.53
CA VAL A 385 -16.77 11.80 8.13
C VAL A 385 -15.93 11.49 9.35
N LYS A 386 -16.34 10.53 10.18
CA LYS A 386 -15.67 10.20 11.43
C LYS A 386 -14.38 9.40 11.24
N TYR A 387 -14.36 8.48 10.28
CA TYR A 387 -13.33 7.45 10.16
C TYR A 387 -12.51 7.53 8.86
N ILE A 388 -13.01 8.19 7.80
CA ILE A 388 -12.31 8.36 6.52
C ILE A 388 -11.94 9.84 6.36
N ASN A 389 -10.79 10.22 6.93
CA ASN A 389 -10.35 11.61 7.06
C ASN A 389 -9.48 12.11 5.89
N ASP A 390 -8.93 11.20 5.09
CA ASP A 390 -8.04 11.49 3.95
C ASP A 390 -8.80 11.86 2.66
N ARG A 391 -10.13 11.71 2.68
CA ARG A 391 -11.03 12.03 1.56
C ARG A 391 -12.13 13.00 1.98
N HIS A 392 -12.74 13.63 0.99
CA HIS A 392 -13.79 14.63 1.18
C HIS A 392 -15.15 14.09 0.74
N LEU A 393 -16.22 14.63 1.31
CA LEU A 393 -17.59 14.42 0.85
C LEU A 393 -17.81 15.10 -0.52
N PRO A 394 -18.73 14.58 -1.36
CA PRO A 394 -19.55 13.40 -1.13
C PRO A 394 -18.86 12.06 -1.49
N ASP A 395 -17.71 12.11 -2.18
CA ASP A 395 -17.01 10.94 -2.74
C ASP A 395 -16.83 9.78 -1.75
N LYS A 396 -16.25 10.04 -0.58
CA LYS A 396 -16.02 8.99 0.43
C LYS A 396 -17.30 8.30 0.92
N ALA A 397 -18.44 8.99 0.92
CA ALA A 397 -19.69 8.41 1.36
C ALA A 397 -20.38 7.63 0.23
N ILE A 398 -20.19 8.06 -1.02
CA ILE A 398 -20.63 7.33 -2.21
C ILE A 398 -19.86 6.00 -2.30
N ASP A 399 -18.55 6.02 -2.11
CA ASP A 399 -17.68 4.82 -2.10
C ASP A 399 -18.16 3.78 -1.06
N VAL A 400 -18.48 4.24 0.15
CA VAL A 400 -19.04 3.38 1.22
C VAL A 400 -20.37 2.71 0.79
N ILE A 401 -21.26 3.45 0.13
CA ILE A 401 -22.56 2.93 -0.34
C ILE A 401 -22.36 1.92 -1.48
N ASP A 402 -21.47 2.23 -2.42
CA ASP A 402 -21.15 1.38 -3.56
C ASP A 402 -20.51 0.07 -3.10
N GLU A 403 -19.50 0.14 -2.23
CA GLU A 403 -18.79 -1.02 -1.70
C GLU A 403 -19.70 -1.92 -0.83
N ALA A 404 -20.63 -1.33 -0.08
CA ALA A 404 -21.66 -2.08 0.65
C ALA A 404 -22.62 -2.84 -0.28
N GLY A 405 -22.99 -2.23 -1.41
CA GLY A 405 -23.79 -2.89 -2.45
C GLY A 405 -23.03 -4.04 -3.12
N ALA A 406 -21.81 -3.77 -3.56
CA ALA A 406 -20.93 -4.73 -4.21
C ALA A 406 -20.65 -5.94 -3.31
N ARG A 407 -20.39 -5.71 -2.01
CA ARG A 407 -20.17 -6.77 -1.03
C ARG A 407 -21.36 -7.72 -0.93
N SER A 408 -22.59 -7.21 -0.97
CA SER A 408 -23.78 -8.07 -0.92
C SER A 408 -23.85 -9.01 -2.14
N ARG A 409 -23.35 -8.60 -3.31
CA ARG A 409 -23.30 -9.42 -4.53
C ARG A 409 -22.21 -10.49 -4.53
N LEU A 410 -21.07 -10.23 -3.91
CA LEU A 410 -19.93 -11.17 -3.87
C LEU A 410 -20.25 -12.44 -3.06
N VAL A 411 -21.22 -12.36 -2.15
CA VAL A 411 -21.65 -13.50 -1.34
C VAL A 411 -22.51 -14.48 -2.19
N PRO A 412 -22.43 -15.81 -1.97
CA PRO A 412 -23.27 -16.78 -2.67
C PRO A 412 -24.75 -16.44 -2.58
N VAL A 413 -25.53 -16.74 -3.64
CA VAL A 413 -26.96 -16.36 -3.78
C VAL A 413 -27.79 -16.69 -2.54
N SER A 414 -27.53 -17.82 -1.89
CA SER A 414 -28.24 -18.26 -0.68
C SER A 414 -28.01 -17.38 0.57
N LYS A 415 -26.91 -16.60 0.60
CA LYS A 415 -26.53 -15.72 1.70
C LYS A 415 -26.58 -14.23 1.33
N ARG A 416 -27.04 -13.88 0.12
CA ARG A 416 -27.15 -12.49 -0.33
C ARG A 416 -28.23 -11.76 0.47
N LYS A 417 -27.88 -10.63 1.08
CA LYS A 417 -28.84 -9.75 1.73
C LYS A 417 -29.46 -8.84 0.67
N LYS A 418 -30.79 -8.82 0.58
CA LYS A 418 -31.52 -7.87 -0.28
C LYS A 418 -31.57 -6.45 0.28
N THR A 419 -31.15 -6.26 1.52
CA THR A 419 -31.22 -4.96 2.21
C THR A 419 -29.94 -4.70 2.97
N VAL A 420 -29.33 -3.54 2.72
CA VAL A 420 -28.14 -3.04 3.40
C VAL A 420 -28.57 -2.24 4.62
N ASN A 421 -28.14 -2.68 5.79
CA ASN A 421 -28.42 -2.05 7.08
C ASN A 421 -27.21 -1.28 7.61
N VAL A 422 -27.35 -0.69 8.81
CA VAL A 422 -26.28 0.09 9.45
C VAL A 422 -25.04 -0.78 9.74
N ALA A 423 -25.23 -2.02 10.18
CA ALA A 423 -24.11 -2.93 10.49
C ALA A 423 -23.29 -3.31 9.24
N ASP A 424 -23.95 -3.42 8.08
CA ASP A 424 -23.25 -3.66 6.81
C ASP A 424 -22.38 -2.45 6.43
N ILE A 425 -22.87 -1.22 6.64
CA ILE A 425 -22.11 0.02 6.45
C ILE A 425 -20.94 0.12 7.43
N GLU A 426 -21.16 -0.16 8.72
CA GLU A 426 -20.10 -0.14 9.74
C GLU A 426 -18.95 -1.07 9.37
N SER A 427 -19.25 -2.28 8.90
CA SER A 427 -18.24 -3.25 8.48
C SER A 427 -17.48 -2.80 7.23
N VAL A 428 -18.14 -2.14 6.27
CA VAL A 428 -17.47 -1.56 5.09
C VAL A 428 -16.58 -0.38 5.49
N VAL A 429 -17.08 0.55 6.29
CA VAL A 429 -16.28 1.68 6.78
C VAL A 429 -15.07 1.18 7.57
N ALA A 430 -15.25 0.19 8.43
CA ALA A 430 -14.15 -0.41 9.19
C ALA A 430 -13.07 -0.96 8.24
N ARG A 431 -13.45 -1.66 7.18
CA ARG A 431 -12.52 -2.17 6.18
C ARG A 431 -11.80 -1.05 5.41
N ILE A 432 -12.53 -0.04 4.94
CA ILE A 432 -11.95 1.11 4.21
C ILE A 432 -10.97 1.86 5.10
N ALA A 433 -11.38 2.18 6.33
CA ALA A 433 -10.57 2.90 7.30
C ALA A 433 -9.53 2.02 8.01
N ARG A 434 -9.40 0.74 7.63
CA ARG A 434 -8.49 -0.25 8.24
C ARG A 434 -8.62 -0.31 9.76
N ILE A 435 -9.84 -0.12 10.24
CA ILE A 435 -10.23 -0.31 11.62
C ILE A 435 -10.57 -1.80 11.75
N PRO A 436 -9.98 -2.53 12.71
CA PRO A 436 -10.44 -3.87 13.02
C PRO A 436 -11.98 -3.86 13.15
N GLU A 437 -12.70 -4.79 12.50
CA GLU A 437 -14.18 -4.81 12.36
C GLU A 437 -14.95 -4.95 13.70
N LYS A 438 -14.32 -4.63 14.83
CA LYS A 438 -14.70 -5.06 16.17
C LYS A 438 -14.43 -4.00 17.22
N THR A 439 -14.64 -2.72 16.92
CA THR A 439 -14.44 -1.67 17.94
C THR A 439 -15.38 -1.76 19.15
N VAL A 440 -16.41 -2.62 19.17
CA VAL A 440 -16.98 -3.20 20.40
C VAL A 440 -17.61 -4.57 20.12
N SER A 441 -16.84 -5.56 19.64
CA SER A 441 -17.35 -6.95 19.57
C SER A 441 -17.04 -7.74 20.84
N SER A 442 -17.78 -8.82 21.09
CA SER A 442 -17.54 -9.72 22.22
C SER A 442 -16.09 -10.25 22.27
N SER A 443 -15.41 -10.42 21.14
CA SER A 443 -14.03 -10.95 21.13
C SER A 443 -12.98 -9.95 21.60
N ASP A 444 -13.16 -8.64 21.36
CA ASP A 444 -12.22 -7.61 21.85
C ASP A 444 -12.28 -7.51 23.37
N ARG A 445 -13.47 -7.70 23.95
CA ARG A 445 -13.64 -7.76 25.40
C ARG A 445 -12.86 -8.93 26.01
N ASP A 446 -12.85 -10.09 25.35
CA ASP A 446 -12.08 -11.26 25.80
C ASP A 446 -10.58 -11.05 25.66
N VAL A 447 -10.12 -10.45 24.55
CA VAL A 447 -8.71 -10.08 24.35
C VAL A 447 -8.27 -9.12 25.44
N LEU A 448 -9.02 -8.04 25.69
CA LEU A 448 -8.70 -7.05 26.72
C LEU A 448 -8.75 -7.66 28.12
N LYS A 449 -9.76 -8.50 28.42
CA LYS A 449 -9.87 -9.18 29.71
C LYS A 449 -8.61 -9.96 30.03
N ASN A 450 -8.11 -10.74 29.06
CA ASN A 450 -6.96 -11.63 29.21
C ASN A 450 -5.62 -11.01 28.78
N LEU A 451 -5.59 -9.70 28.45
CA LEU A 451 -4.40 -9.04 27.91
C LEU A 451 -3.18 -9.17 28.83
N SER A 452 -3.37 -8.89 30.13
CA SER A 452 -2.29 -8.97 31.11
C SER A 452 -1.72 -10.38 31.23
N GLU A 453 -2.59 -11.40 31.31
CA GLU A 453 -2.18 -12.81 31.36
C GLU A 453 -1.43 -13.24 30.10
N ARG A 454 -1.92 -12.84 28.92
CA ARG A 454 -1.26 -13.10 27.64
C ARG A 454 0.14 -12.50 27.56
N LEU A 455 0.31 -11.26 28.02
CA LEU A 455 1.61 -10.60 28.04
C LEU A 455 2.56 -11.27 29.03
N LYS A 456 2.10 -11.64 30.23
CA LYS A 456 2.92 -12.32 31.25
C LYS A 456 3.37 -13.72 30.83
N MET A 457 2.62 -14.41 29.97
CA MET A 457 3.05 -15.71 29.41
C MET A 457 4.25 -15.60 28.46
N LEU A 458 4.49 -14.42 27.87
CA LEU A 458 5.52 -14.21 26.85
C LEU A 458 6.66 -13.29 27.30
N VAL A 459 6.42 -12.49 28.35
CA VAL A 459 7.37 -11.56 28.94
C VAL A 459 7.49 -11.82 30.44
N PHE A 460 8.66 -12.29 30.84
CA PHE A 460 8.93 -12.74 32.20
C PHE A 460 9.56 -11.65 33.07
N GLY A 461 9.19 -11.64 34.36
CA GLY A 461 9.81 -10.78 35.38
C GLY A 461 9.40 -9.30 35.35
N GLN A 462 8.40 -8.93 34.55
CA GLN A 462 7.94 -7.55 34.38
C GLN A 462 6.44 -7.38 34.69
N ASP A 463 5.92 -8.18 35.62
CA ASP A 463 4.49 -8.27 35.94
C ASP A 463 3.86 -6.91 36.30
N LYS A 464 4.53 -6.13 37.15
CA LYS A 464 4.06 -4.79 37.55
C LYS A 464 3.95 -3.84 36.36
N ALA A 465 4.90 -3.91 35.42
CA ALA A 465 4.91 -3.10 34.22
C ALA A 465 3.76 -3.49 33.29
N ILE A 466 3.54 -4.80 33.12
CA ILE A 466 2.47 -5.36 32.30
C ILE A 466 1.09 -5.04 32.89
N GLU A 467 0.92 -5.10 34.21
CA GLU A 467 -0.31 -4.73 34.91
C GLU A 467 -0.66 -3.25 34.68
N ALA A 468 0.28 -2.34 34.96
CA ALA A 468 0.07 -0.91 34.77
C ALA A 468 -0.30 -0.56 33.32
N LEU A 469 0.40 -1.16 32.34
CA LEU A 469 0.10 -0.99 30.92
C LEU A 469 -1.30 -1.51 30.57
N SER A 470 -1.64 -2.72 31.02
CA SER A 470 -2.91 -3.37 30.73
C SER A 470 -4.10 -2.60 31.32
N GLU A 471 -3.97 -2.08 32.54
CA GLU A 471 -4.99 -1.27 33.20
C GLU A 471 -5.27 0.03 32.46
N SER A 472 -4.23 0.75 32.06
CA SER A 472 -4.37 1.99 31.30
C SER A 472 -5.05 1.77 29.94
N ILE A 473 -4.65 0.72 29.21
CA ILE A 473 -5.29 0.36 27.94
C ILE A 473 -6.76 -0.03 28.12
N LYS A 474 -7.08 -0.82 29.16
CA LYS A 474 -8.47 -1.19 29.51
C LYS A 474 -9.32 0.04 29.80
N MET A 475 -8.78 1.01 30.54
CA MET A 475 -9.47 2.26 30.89
C MET A 475 -9.80 3.09 29.64
N SER A 476 -8.82 3.27 28.76
CA SER A 476 -8.99 3.99 27.49
C SER A 476 -10.03 3.32 26.60
N ARG A 477 -9.94 1.99 26.44
CA ARG A 477 -10.90 1.19 25.65
C ARG A 477 -12.30 1.12 26.25
N ALA A 478 -12.45 1.34 27.55
CA ALA A 478 -13.76 1.45 28.21
C ALA A 478 -14.45 2.81 27.98
N GLY A 479 -13.82 3.73 27.23
CA GLY A 479 -14.32 5.08 27.02
C GLY A 479 -14.17 5.99 28.23
N LEU A 480 -13.34 5.59 29.20
CA LEU A 480 -12.98 6.40 30.37
C LEU A 480 -11.70 7.23 30.13
N GLY A 481 -11.12 7.12 28.93
CA GLY A 481 -10.02 7.97 28.46
C GLY A 481 -10.50 9.31 27.89
N GLN A 482 -9.57 10.05 27.27
CA GLN A 482 -9.88 11.34 26.64
C GLN A 482 -9.99 11.17 25.12
N ASP A 483 -11.16 11.45 24.55
CA ASP A 483 -11.48 11.23 23.11
C ASP A 483 -10.54 11.94 22.11
N ARG A 484 -9.81 12.96 22.56
CA ARG A 484 -8.89 13.75 21.74
C ARG A 484 -7.42 13.34 21.90
N LYS A 485 -7.12 12.31 22.67
CA LYS A 485 -5.75 11.86 22.93
C LYS A 485 -5.50 10.48 22.32
N PRO A 486 -4.23 10.07 22.19
CA PRO A 486 -3.89 8.68 21.88
C PRO A 486 -4.50 7.71 22.91
N ILE A 487 -4.59 6.42 22.55
CA ILE A 487 -5.13 5.38 23.44
C ILE A 487 -4.36 5.36 24.77
N GLY A 488 -3.05 5.55 24.71
CA GLY A 488 -2.20 5.77 25.87
C GLY A 488 -0.80 6.16 25.44
N SER A 489 -0.15 7.01 26.23
CA SER A 489 1.21 7.53 26.02
C SER A 489 2.09 7.14 27.20
N PHE A 490 3.03 6.22 26.99
CA PHE A 490 3.82 5.60 28.05
C PHE A 490 5.31 5.85 27.87
N LEU A 491 6.01 6.09 28.98
CA LEU A 491 7.48 6.07 29.03
C LEU A 491 7.95 4.83 29.77
N PHE A 492 8.55 3.88 29.05
CA PHE A 492 9.16 2.68 29.59
C PHE A 492 10.61 2.97 29.99
N ALA A 493 10.86 3.04 31.28
CA ALA A 493 12.18 3.32 31.84
C ALA A 493 12.79 2.05 32.46
N GLY A 494 14.10 1.86 32.31
CA GLY A 494 14.82 0.75 32.92
C GLY A 494 16.08 0.36 32.16
N PRO A 495 16.80 -0.69 32.57
CA PRO A 495 18.04 -1.12 31.93
C PRO A 495 17.84 -1.61 30.49
N THR A 496 18.93 -1.75 29.73
CA THR A 496 18.86 -2.36 28.39
C THR A 496 18.63 -3.87 28.50
N GLY A 497 17.91 -4.45 27.54
CA GLY A 497 17.71 -5.91 27.45
C GLY A 497 16.81 -6.55 28.51
N VAL A 498 16.00 -5.76 29.24
CA VAL A 498 15.06 -6.25 30.26
C VAL A 498 13.63 -6.51 29.75
N GLY A 499 13.35 -6.19 28.48
CA GLY A 499 12.06 -6.51 27.83
C GLY A 499 11.17 -5.34 27.46
N LYS A 500 11.62 -4.08 27.53
CA LYS A 500 10.82 -2.88 27.14
C LYS A 500 10.23 -3.00 25.73
N THR A 501 11.09 -3.25 24.74
CA THR A 501 10.69 -3.43 23.33
C THR A 501 9.88 -4.70 23.11
N GLU A 502 10.17 -5.76 23.87
CA GLU A 502 9.45 -7.04 23.77
C GLU A 502 8.00 -6.90 24.25
N VAL A 503 7.74 -6.20 25.37
CA VAL A 503 6.37 -5.91 25.82
C VAL A 503 5.59 -5.17 24.74
N THR A 504 6.19 -4.18 24.10
CA THR A 504 5.55 -3.41 23.03
C THR A 504 5.21 -4.28 21.81
N LEU A 505 6.14 -5.15 21.41
CA LEU A 505 5.92 -6.10 20.32
C LEU A 505 4.80 -7.09 20.65
N GLN A 506 4.80 -7.65 21.86
CA GLN A 506 3.76 -8.58 22.29
C GLN A 506 2.41 -7.89 22.46
N LEU A 507 2.39 -6.62 22.85
CA LEU A 507 1.16 -5.81 22.90
C LEU A 507 0.54 -5.65 21.51
N ALA A 508 1.34 -5.29 20.50
CA ALA A 508 0.88 -5.14 19.13
C ALA A 508 0.30 -6.46 18.59
N LYS A 509 0.99 -7.58 18.82
CA LYS A 509 0.52 -8.93 18.47
C LYS A 509 -0.76 -9.33 19.21
N ALA A 510 -0.84 -9.06 20.51
CA ALA A 510 -2.00 -9.43 21.33
C ALA A 510 -3.27 -8.67 20.93
N LEU A 511 -3.11 -7.42 20.47
CA LEU A 511 -4.19 -6.55 19.99
C LEU A 511 -4.45 -6.67 18.48
N ASP A 512 -3.64 -7.44 17.76
CA ASP A 512 -3.70 -7.61 16.29
C ASP A 512 -3.64 -6.26 15.54
N ILE A 513 -2.64 -5.44 15.89
CA ILE A 513 -2.38 -4.13 15.28
C ILE A 513 -0.92 -3.97 14.89
N GLU A 514 -0.62 -3.05 13.97
CA GLU A 514 0.73 -2.84 13.45
C GLU A 514 1.68 -2.25 14.51
N LEU A 515 2.95 -2.67 14.50
CA LEU A 515 4.01 -2.04 15.29
C LEU A 515 4.80 -1.06 14.42
N LEU A 516 4.65 0.24 14.67
CA LEU A 516 5.45 1.28 14.04
C LEU A 516 6.66 1.55 14.92
N ARG A 517 7.88 1.26 14.46
CA ARG A 517 9.10 1.43 15.26
C ARG A 517 10.02 2.49 14.66
N PHE A 518 10.47 3.42 15.49
CA PHE A 518 11.46 4.43 15.16
C PHE A 518 12.57 4.45 16.22
N ASP A 519 13.82 4.40 15.79
CA ASP A 519 15.00 4.55 16.66
C ASP A 519 15.35 6.03 16.77
N MET A 520 15.25 6.60 17.98
CA MET A 520 15.49 8.01 18.20
C MET A 520 16.97 8.41 18.10
N SER A 521 17.89 7.44 18.09
CA SER A 521 19.29 7.67 17.76
C SER A 521 19.51 8.11 16.30
N GLU A 522 18.58 7.80 15.39
CA GLU A 522 18.61 8.33 14.00
C GLU A 522 18.13 9.79 13.92
N TYR A 523 17.46 10.28 14.97
CA TYR A 523 16.80 11.58 15.04
C TYR A 523 17.46 12.54 16.04
N MET A 524 18.78 12.36 16.28
CA MET A 524 19.59 13.22 17.14
C MET A 524 19.79 14.64 16.58
N GLU A 525 19.75 14.77 15.25
CA GLU A 525 20.03 16.03 14.56
C GLU A 525 18.77 16.69 14.03
N ARG A 526 18.74 18.03 14.03
CA ARG A 526 17.57 18.79 13.59
C ARG A 526 17.10 18.46 12.18
N HIS A 527 18.03 18.18 11.26
CA HIS A 527 17.68 17.91 9.86
C HIS A 527 17.07 16.51 9.65
N THR A 528 17.35 15.54 10.53
CA THR A 528 16.73 14.22 10.47
C THR A 528 15.32 14.24 11.07
N VAL A 529 15.03 15.14 12.02
CA VAL A 529 13.65 15.38 12.52
C VAL A 529 12.71 15.80 11.39
N SER A 530 13.17 16.62 10.44
CA SER A 530 12.38 16.98 9.26
C SER A 530 11.96 15.76 8.44
N ARG A 531 12.65 14.62 8.50
CA ARG A 531 12.20 13.40 7.82
C ARG A 531 10.97 12.76 8.49
N LEU A 532 10.75 12.98 9.79
CA LEU A 532 9.57 12.46 10.50
C LEU A 532 8.28 13.18 10.08
N ILE A 533 8.36 14.48 9.81
CA ILE A 533 7.20 15.35 9.52
C ILE A 533 7.20 15.95 8.10
N GLY A 534 8.17 15.61 7.26
CA GLY A 534 8.37 16.19 5.93
C GLY A 534 9.30 17.40 5.95
N ALA A 535 10.05 17.64 4.87
CA ALA A 535 10.89 18.83 4.79
C ALA A 535 10.03 20.10 4.65
N PRO A 536 10.46 21.27 5.15
CA PRO A 536 9.74 22.52 4.94
C PRO A 536 9.88 23.03 3.49
N PRO A 537 8.99 23.94 3.02
CA PRO A 537 9.04 24.50 1.68
C PRO A 537 10.43 25.06 1.32
N GLY A 538 10.98 24.65 0.18
CA GLY A 538 12.28 25.10 -0.33
C GLY A 538 13.48 24.21 0.02
N TYR A 539 13.26 23.08 0.71
CA TYR A 539 14.30 22.08 1.00
C TYR A 539 14.13 20.81 0.14
N VAL A 540 15.24 20.12 -0.13
CA VAL A 540 15.21 18.83 -0.86
C VAL A 540 14.38 17.82 -0.06
N GLY A 541 13.38 17.21 -0.71
CA GLY A 541 12.44 16.29 -0.07
C GLY A 541 11.16 16.95 0.45
N TYR A 542 10.88 18.22 0.10
CA TYR A 542 9.60 18.88 0.40
C TYR A 542 8.39 18.08 -0.09
N ASP A 543 8.46 17.54 -1.32
CA ASP A 543 7.37 16.74 -1.90
C ASP A 543 7.25 15.33 -1.28
N GLN A 544 8.17 14.93 -0.39
CA GLN A 544 8.11 13.67 0.34
C GLN A 544 7.41 13.91 1.69
N GLY A 545 6.33 13.17 1.95
CA GLY A 545 5.61 13.20 3.22
C GLY A 545 6.49 12.81 4.40
N GLY A 546 6.05 13.15 5.62
CA GLY A 546 6.76 12.75 6.84
C GLY A 546 6.68 11.25 7.08
N LEU A 547 7.80 10.62 7.43
CA LEU A 547 7.84 9.17 7.72
C LEU A 547 6.86 8.76 8.83
N LEU A 548 6.77 9.56 9.89
CA LEU A 548 5.87 9.28 11.01
C LEU A 548 4.41 9.52 10.62
N THR A 549 4.13 10.66 9.98
CA THR A 549 2.77 11.01 9.57
C THR A 549 2.22 10.03 8.54
N ASP A 550 3.03 9.65 7.55
CA ASP A 550 2.65 8.68 6.51
C ASP A 550 2.44 7.28 7.10
N ALA A 551 3.28 6.85 8.05
CA ALA A 551 3.14 5.56 8.72
C ALA A 551 1.81 5.48 9.51
N VAL A 552 1.47 6.54 10.25
CA VAL A 552 0.22 6.60 11.02
C VAL A 552 -1.00 6.74 10.11
N ILE A 553 -0.92 7.49 9.01
CA ILE A 553 -2.00 7.56 8.02
C ILE A 553 -2.27 6.17 7.40
N LYS A 554 -1.22 5.39 7.12
CA LYS A 554 -1.34 4.02 6.58
C LYS A 554 -1.86 3.02 7.60
N HIS A 555 -1.51 3.22 8.88
CA HIS A 555 -1.82 2.35 10.02
C HIS A 555 -2.35 3.16 11.21
N PRO A 556 -3.60 3.67 11.12
CA PRO A 556 -4.19 4.52 12.16
C PRO A 556 -4.43 3.78 13.49
N HIS A 557 -4.53 2.44 13.43
CA HIS A 557 -4.53 1.56 14.58
C HIS A 557 -3.17 0.87 14.69
N SER A 558 -2.33 1.36 15.59
CA SER A 558 -0.97 0.85 15.74
C SER A 558 -0.42 1.08 17.15
N VAL A 559 0.64 0.35 17.46
CA VAL A 559 1.53 0.68 18.57
C VAL A 559 2.73 1.41 17.99
N LEU A 560 2.93 2.66 18.39
CA LEU A 560 4.07 3.48 18.00
C LEU A 560 5.17 3.35 19.06
N LEU A 561 6.28 2.72 18.70
CA LEU A 561 7.47 2.57 19.52
C LEU A 561 8.53 3.60 19.11
N LEU A 562 8.88 4.49 20.04
CA LEU A 562 10.00 5.43 19.94
C LEU A 562 11.12 4.95 20.87
N ASP A 563 12.11 4.27 20.31
CA ASP A 563 13.20 3.64 21.07
C ASP A 563 14.25 4.69 21.45
N GLU A 564 14.77 4.64 22.68
CA GLU A 564 15.83 5.52 23.20
C GLU A 564 15.51 7.04 23.10
N ILE A 565 14.32 7.44 23.54
CA ILE A 565 13.80 8.82 23.37
C ILE A 565 14.73 9.90 23.95
N GLU A 566 15.56 9.59 24.96
CA GLU A 566 16.54 10.52 25.51
C GLU A 566 17.63 10.95 24.51
N LYS A 567 17.80 10.22 23.40
CA LYS A 567 18.75 10.56 22.33
C LYS A 567 18.16 11.51 21.31
N ALA A 568 16.84 11.64 21.23
CA ALA A 568 16.17 12.47 20.23
C ALA A 568 16.57 13.94 20.36
N HIS A 569 16.56 14.64 19.23
CA HIS A 569 16.64 16.09 19.22
C HIS A 569 15.43 16.72 19.97
N PRO A 570 15.59 17.85 20.68
CA PRO A 570 14.51 18.54 21.40
C PRO A 570 13.23 18.79 20.58
N ASP A 571 13.38 19.06 19.28
CA ASP A 571 12.24 19.27 18.37
C ASP A 571 11.29 18.06 18.30
N VAL A 572 11.78 16.83 18.50
CA VAL A 572 10.93 15.63 18.54
C VAL A 572 9.97 15.69 19.73
N PHE A 573 10.42 16.16 20.90
CA PHE A 573 9.57 16.28 22.08
C PHE A 573 8.42 17.26 21.86
N ASN A 574 8.65 18.35 21.11
CA ASN A 574 7.60 19.31 20.77
C ASN A 574 6.52 18.67 19.88
N LEU A 575 6.92 17.83 18.92
CA LEU A 575 5.97 17.08 18.09
C LEU A 575 5.16 16.10 18.93
N LEU A 576 5.80 15.40 19.87
CA LEU A 576 5.12 14.45 20.75
C LEU A 576 4.15 15.14 21.71
N LEU A 577 4.45 16.34 22.20
CA LEU A 577 3.50 17.14 22.98
C LEU A 577 2.21 17.40 22.17
N GLN A 578 2.34 17.79 20.90
CA GLN A 578 1.18 18.00 20.02
C GLN A 578 0.36 16.72 19.84
N VAL A 579 1.03 15.58 19.65
CA VAL A 579 0.40 14.26 19.52
C VAL A 579 -0.34 13.87 20.81
N MET A 580 0.29 13.99 21.98
CA MET A 580 -0.31 13.59 23.26
C MET A 580 -1.47 14.52 23.68
N ASP A 581 -1.51 15.75 23.17
CA ASP A 581 -2.54 16.73 23.52
C ASP A 581 -3.79 16.64 22.67
N ASN A 582 -3.58 16.58 21.35
CA ASN A 582 -4.64 16.73 20.36
C ASN A 582 -4.89 15.45 19.58
N GLY A 583 -4.06 14.42 19.78
CA GLY A 583 -4.18 13.15 19.07
C GLY A 583 -3.97 13.32 17.58
N THR A 584 -3.34 14.41 17.12
CA THR A 584 -3.15 14.68 15.69
C THR A 584 -1.85 15.42 15.46
N LEU A 585 -1.14 15.06 14.39
CA LEU A 585 0.08 15.71 13.94
C LEU A 585 -0.12 16.21 12.52
N THR A 586 0.24 17.46 12.26
CA THR A 586 0.20 18.02 10.90
C THR A 586 1.61 18.07 10.35
N ASP A 587 1.81 17.51 9.16
CA ASP A 587 3.08 17.53 8.45
C ASP A 587 3.34 18.90 7.80
N ASN A 588 4.55 19.11 7.26
CA ASN A 588 4.90 20.38 6.62
C ASN A 588 4.17 20.65 5.29
N ASN A 589 3.50 19.64 4.74
CA ASN A 589 2.68 19.72 3.54
C ASN A 589 1.18 19.96 3.85
N GLY A 590 0.83 20.12 5.13
CA GLY A 590 -0.54 20.34 5.60
C GLY A 590 -1.37 19.07 5.74
N ARG A 591 -0.79 17.88 5.55
CA ARG A 591 -1.48 16.60 5.78
C ARG A 591 -1.56 16.34 7.27
N LYS A 592 -2.71 15.83 7.72
CA LYS A 592 -2.99 15.60 9.14
C LYS A 592 -3.05 14.09 9.42
N ALA A 593 -2.16 13.61 10.28
CA ALA A 593 -2.16 12.26 10.80
C ALA A 593 -2.92 12.18 12.14
N ASP A 594 -3.74 11.15 12.31
CA ASP A 594 -4.58 10.93 13.48
C ASP A 594 -4.00 9.82 14.38
N PHE A 595 -3.66 10.19 15.61
CA PHE A 595 -3.05 9.34 16.63
C PHE A 595 -4.04 8.90 17.70
N ARG A 596 -5.33 9.29 17.63
CA ARG A 596 -6.33 8.93 18.67
C ARG A 596 -6.50 7.42 18.87
N ASN A 597 -6.15 6.65 17.85
CA ASN A 597 -6.22 5.18 17.84
C ASN A 597 -4.84 4.51 17.99
N VAL A 598 -3.81 5.28 18.33
CA VAL A 598 -2.42 4.82 18.47
C VAL A 598 -2.07 4.68 19.95
N ILE A 599 -1.34 3.62 20.29
CA ILE A 599 -0.68 3.48 21.59
C ILE A 599 0.77 3.95 21.44
N VAL A 600 1.14 5.04 22.11
CA VAL A 600 2.48 5.61 22.03
C VAL A 600 3.34 5.06 23.16
N VAL A 601 4.41 4.37 22.82
CA VAL A 601 5.39 3.84 23.77
C VAL A 601 6.76 4.43 23.46
N MET A 602 7.35 5.07 24.46
CA MET A 602 8.71 5.60 24.41
C MET A 602 9.58 4.78 25.34
N THR A 603 10.77 4.36 24.92
CA THR A 603 11.72 3.67 25.81
C THR A 603 12.85 4.60 26.21
N THR A 604 13.33 4.47 27.43
CA THR A 604 14.50 5.20 27.91
C THR A 604 15.39 4.36 28.81
N ASN A 605 16.70 4.62 28.76
CA ASN A 605 17.69 4.06 29.68
C ASN A 605 18.11 5.07 30.77
N ALA A 606 17.41 6.20 30.90
CA ALA A 606 17.67 7.19 31.95
C ALA A 606 17.45 6.59 33.36
N GLY A 607 18.30 6.97 34.31
CA GLY A 607 18.22 6.51 35.71
C GLY A 607 18.82 5.13 35.99
N VAL A 608 19.37 4.43 34.98
CA VAL A 608 19.91 3.07 35.15
C VAL A 608 21.22 3.08 35.97
N ARG A 609 22.07 4.10 35.82
CA ARG A 609 23.36 4.18 36.54
C ARG A 609 23.16 4.33 38.05
N GLU A 610 22.11 5.02 38.45
CA GLU A 610 21.74 5.31 39.82
C GLU A 610 21.25 4.03 40.50
N THR A 611 20.48 3.19 39.79
CA THR A 611 20.06 1.87 40.28
C THR A 611 21.19 0.85 40.40
N GLN A 612 22.32 1.08 39.71
CA GLN A 612 23.50 0.19 39.76
C GLN A 612 24.52 0.58 40.84
N ARG A 613 24.41 1.76 41.45
CA ARG A 613 25.30 2.14 42.56
C ARG A 613 25.03 1.23 43.75
N ASN A 614 26.00 0.37 44.07
CA ASN A 614 25.96 -0.39 45.32
C ASN A 614 25.97 0.60 46.49
N SER A 615 25.00 0.47 47.40
CA SER A 615 25.03 1.16 48.69
C SER A 615 26.32 0.78 49.42
N ILE A 616 27.18 1.75 49.73
CA ILE A 616 28.34 1.55 50.60
C ILE A 616 27.80 1.38 52.02
N GLY A 617 27.48 0.14 52.42
CA GLY A 617 26.95 -0.19 53.74
C GLY A 617 26.17 -1.53 53.78
N ILE A 618 26.01 -2.09 54.98
CA ILE A 618 25.39 -3.41 55.27
C ILE A 618 23.87 -3.44 55.00
N ILE A 619 23.25 -2.31 54.64
CA ILE A 619 21.81 -2.19 54.38
C ILE A 619 21.59 -1.88 52.90
N GLN A 620 20.91 -2.78 52.17
CA GLN A 620 20.39 -2.50 50.84
C GLN A 620 19.35 -1.38 50.94
N GLN A 621 19.69 -0.18 50.47
CA GLN A 621 18.72 0.90 50.29
C GLN A 621 18.02 0.76 48.93
N ASP A 622 16.72 1.07 48.91
CA ASP A 622 15.91 1.08 47.70
C ASP A 622 16.23 2.34 46.87
N ASN A 623 17.13 2.23 45.88
CA ASN A 623 17.59 3.35 45.05
C ASN A 623 16.59 3.76 43.95
N SER A 624 15.33 3.27 44.00
CA SER A 624 14.29 3.61 43.02
C SER A 624 13.91 5.10 43.04
N THR A 625 14.04 5.77 44.19
CA THR A 625 13.85 7.23 44.31
C THR A 625 14.84 8.03 43.47
N ASP A 626 16.09 7.59 43.40
CA ASP A 626 17.17 8.29 42.69
C ASP A 626 17.02 8.17 41.16
N ALA A 627 16.53 7.03 40.69
CA ALA A 627 16.25 6.81 39.27
C ALA A 627 15.13 7.72 38.74
N MET A 628 14.10 7.95 39.56
CA MET A 628 13.00 8.85 39.22
C MET A 628 13.45 10.32 39.19
N GLU A 629 14.41 10.71 40.03
CA GLU A 629 15.01 12.04 39.95
C GLU A 629 15.76 12.26 38.63
N GLU A 630 16.46 11.25 38.13
CA GLU A 630 17.16 11.35 36.85
C GLU A 630 16.19 11.47 35.67
N ILE A 631 15.09 10.70 35.67
CA ILE A 631 14.00 10.87 34.71
C ILE A 631 13.44 12.31 34.77
N LYS A 632 13.30 12.90 35.97
CA LYS A 632 12.82 14.28 36.12
C LYS A 632 13.79 15.33 35.54
N LYS A 633 15.08 15.02 35.44
CA LYS A 633 16.09 15.91 34.82
C LYS A 633 16.08 15.81 33.30
N VAL A 634 16.00 14.59 32.77
CA VAL A 634 16.00 14.33 31.31
C VAL A 634 14.69 14.81 30.68
N PHE A 635 13.56 14.52 31.32
CA PHE A 635 12.23 14.83 30.79
C PHE A 635 11.59 15.98 31.56
N THR A 636 11.25 17.05 30.83
CA THR A 636 10.64 18.24 31.42
C THR A 636 9.32 17.91 32.13
N PRO A 637 8.93 18.70 33.15
CA PRO A 637 7.62 18.53 33.79
C PRO A 637 6.45 18.58 32.79
N GLU A 638 6.56 19.43 31.78
CA GLU A 638 5.56 19.55 30.71
C GLU A 638 5.37 18.22 29.98
N PHE A 639 6.46 17.61 29.52
CA PHE A 639 6.40 16.32 28.83
C PHE A 639 5.85 15.20 29.73
N ARG A 640 6.34 15.12 30.97
CA ARG A 640 5.92 14.07 31.91
C ARG A 640 4.44 14.15 32.27
N ASN A 641 3.88 15.35 32.37
CA ASN A 641 2.47 15.55 32.67
C ASN A 641 1.52 15.18 31.51
N ARG A 642 2.05 14.94 30.30
CA ARG A 642 1.26 14.45 29.15
C ARG A 642 1.25 12.92 29.03
N LEU A 643 2.12 12.24 29.76
CA LEU A 643 2.16 10.77 29.78
C LEU A 643 1.02 10.23 30.64
N ASP A 644 0.41 9.14 30.19
CA ASP A 644 -0.55 8.37 30.98
C ASP A 644 0.16 7.53 32.06
N GLY A 645 1.43 7.18 31.84
CA GLY A 645 2.24 6.49 32.83
C GLY A 645 3.72 6.43 32.51
N ILE A 646 4.55 6.52 33.55
CA ILE A 646 5.97 6.17 33.51
C ILE A 646 6.09 4.77 34.12
N ILE A 647 6.41 3.78 33.29
CA ILE A 647 6.45 2.38 33.67
C ILE A 647 7.90 1.94 33.85
N TRP A 648 8.24 1.53 35.06
CA TRP A 648 9.60 1.10 35.41
C TRP A 648 9.78 -0.41 35.19
N PHE A 649 10.85 -0.78 34.49
CA PHE A 649 11.27 -2.15 34.22
C PHE A 649 12.48 -2.52 35.06
N ASN A 650 12.35 -3.61 35.81
CA ASN A 650 13.39 -4.05 36.74
C ASN A 650 14.48 -4.87 36.04
N HIS A 651 15.63 -4.99 36.70
CA HIS A 651 16.61 -6.00 36.32
C HIS A 651 16.01 -7.41 36.43
N LEU A 652 16.45 -8.31 35.55
CA LEU A 652 15.99 -9.69 35.53
C LEU A 652 16.72 -10.50 36.62
N SER A 653 15.97 -11.29 37.40
CA SER A 653 16.56 -12.27 38.31
C SER A 653 17.08 -13.47 37.53
N THR A 654 17.98 -14.26 38.14
CA THR A 654 18.50 -15.48 37.52
C THR A 654 17.38 -16.45 37.12
N ASP A 655 16.36 -16.61 37.97
CA ASP A 655 15.20 -17.47 37.69
C ASP A 655 14.43 -16.99 36.44
N VAL A 656 14.28 -15.67 36.27
CA VAL A 656 13.64 -15.09 35.10
C VAL A 656 14.50 -15.30 33.85
N ILE A 657 15.82 -15.23 33.97
CA ILE A 657 16.73 -15.51 32.85
C ILE A 657 16.62 -16.99 32.41
N GLN A 658 16.50 -17.93 33.35
CA GLN A 658 16.26 -19.34 33.00
C GLN A 658 14.96 -19.51 32.22
N GLN A 659 13.87 -18.84 32.60
CA GLN A 659 12.62 -18.83 31.83
C GLN A 659 12.80 -18.24 30.42
N VAL A 660 13.65 -17.22 30.27
CA VAL A 660 14.00 -16.68 28.94
C VAL A 660 14.75 -17.72 28.11
N VAL A 661 15.67 -18.48 28.70
CA VAL A 661 16.35 -19.59 28.02
C VAL A 661 15.33 -20.64 27.58
N ASP A 662 14.41 -21.04 28.46
CA ASP A 662 13.35 -22.00 28.15
C ASP A 662 12.50 -21.54 26.96
N LYS A 663 12.14 -20.25 26.89
CA LYS A 663 11.44 -19.68 25.72
C LYS A 663 12.23 -19.87 24.43
N PHE A 664 13.53 -19.59 24.42
CA PHE A 664 14.37 -19.80 23.23
C PHE A 664 14.52 -21.29 22.87
N ILE A 665 14.54 -22.19 23.86
CA ILE A 665 14.57 -23.64 23.62
C ILE A 665 13.26 -24.09 22.99
N VAL A 666 12.10 -23.62 23.47
CA VAL A 666 10.78 -23.94 22.89
C VAL A 666 10.65 -23.39 21.47
N GLU A 667 11.11 -22.16 21.22
CA GLU A 667 11.14 -21.58 19.87
C GLU A 667 12.02 -22.40 18.92
N LEU A 668 13.16 -22.91 19.41
CA LEU A 668 14.03 -23.81 18.64
C LEU A 668 13.36 -25.17 18.42
N GLN A 669 12.71 -25.75 19.44
CA GLN A 669 11.98 -27.01 19.33
C GLN A 669 10.90 -26.94 18.25
N ALA A 670 10.11 -25.85 18.22
CA ALA A 670 9.10 -25.66 17.18
C ALA A 670 9.69 -25.64 15.75
N GLN A 671 10.93 -25.17 15.58
CA GLN A 671 11.64 -25.23 14.29
C GLN A 671 12.13 -26.64 13.97
N LEU A 672 12.52 -27.42 14.99
CA LEU A 672 12.99 -28.80 14.86
C LEU A 672 11.85 -29.81 14.66
N ASP A 673 10.66 -29.54 15.19
CA ASP A 673 9.46 -30.37 15.01
C ASP A 673 9.11 -30.56 13.53
N ALA A 674 9.24 -29.49 12.73
CA ALA A 674 9.05 -29.54 11.28
C ALA A 674 10.04 -30.47 10.56
N LYS A 675 11.16 -30.82 11.22
CA LYS A 675 12.19 -31.74 10.75
C LYS A 675 12.17 -33.09 11.48
N GLY A 676 11.18 -33.34 12.34
CA GLY A 676 11.07 -34.58 13.11
C GLY A 676 12.19 -34.77 14.13
N VAL A 677 12.74 -33.68 14.69
CA VAL A 677 13.82 -33.73 15.69
C VAL A 677 13.35 -33.25 17.07
N SER A 678 13.60 -34.04 18.12
CA SER A 678 13.35 -33.65 19.51
C SER A 678 14.63 -33.16 20.21
N LEU A 679 14.57 -32.01 20.87
CA LEU A 679 15.65 -31.41 21.64
C LEU A 679 15.37 -31.52 23.15
N GLU A 680 16.28 -32.19 23.86
CA GLU A 680 16.31 -32.23 25.31
C GLU A 680 17.55 -31.46 25.81
N VAL A 681 17.36 -30.51 26.72
CA VAL A 681 18.45 -29.73 27.34
C VAL A 681 18.43 -30.00 28.84
N SER A 682 19.55 -30.42 29.41
CA SER A 682 19.65 -30.69 30.85
C SER A 682 19.55 -29.41 31.67
N ASP A 683 19.15 -29.52 32.94
CA ASP A 683 19.03 -28.38 33.85
C ASP A 683 20.38 -27.64 34.01
N GLU A 684 21.50 -28.37 34.07
CA GLU A 684 22.83 -27.77 34.16
C GLU A 684 23.24 -27.04 32.88
N ALA A 685 22.87 -27.57 31.70
CA ALA A 685 23.10 -26.90 30.42
C ALA A 685 22.27 -25.61 30.32
N ARG A 686 21.02 -25.62 30.81
CA ARG A 686 20.16 -24.43 30.90
C ARG A 686 20.76 -23.38 31.81
N ASP A 687 21.25 -23.75 32.99
CA ASP A 687 21.88 -22.83 33.94
C ASP A 687 23.16 -22.20 33.38
N TRP A 688 23.93 -22.99 32.64
CA TRP A 688 25.11 -22.50 31.95
C TRP A 688 24.75 -21.51 30.84
N LEU A 689 23.72 -21.80 30.04
CA LEU A 689 23.20 -20.89 29.02
C LEU A 689 22.68 -19.58 29.63
N ALA A 690 21.96 -19.66 30.76
CA ALA A 690 21.48 -18.52 31.52
C ALA A 690 22.65 -17.63 32.00
N THR A 691 23.68 -18.25 32.58
CA THR A 691 24.86 -17.55 33.10
C THR A 691 25.65 -16.88 31.98
N LYS A 692 25.85 -17.57 30.85
CA LYS A 692 26.63 -17.05 29.71
C LYS A 692 25.86 -16.01 28.88
N GLY A 693 24.54 -16.14 28.82
CA GLY A 693 23.65 -15.28 28.05
C GLY A 693 23.14 -14.04 28.79
N TYR A 694 23.45 -13.90 30.08
CA TYR A 694 23.06 -12.76 30.90
C TYR A 694 24.23 -11.86 31.27
N ASP A 695 24.05 -10.57 31.04
CA ASP A 695 24.95 -9.51 31.50
C ASP A 695 24.13 -8.47 32.25
N LYS A 696 24.52 -8.08 33.46
CA LYS A 696 23.73 -7.14 34.28
C LYS A 696 23.58 -5.75 33.64
N ALA A 697 24.53 -5.33 32.81
CA ALA A 697 24.48 -4.07 32.07
C ALA A 697 23.68 -4.17 30.77
N MET A 698 23.76 -5.31 30.06
CA MET A 698 23.10 -5.53 28.76
C MET A 698 21.79 -6.34 28.82
N GLY A 699 21.41 -6.82 30.00
CA GLY A 699 20.25 -7.70 30.20
C GLY A 699 20.38 -9.03 29.46
N ALA A 700 19.27 -9.55 28.94
CA ALA A 700 19.22 -10.78 28.15
C ALA A 700 19.61 -10.57 26.67
N ARG A 701 20.15 -9.40 26.29
CA ARG A 701 20.50 -9.08 24.88
C ARG A 701 21.54 -10.05 24.28
N PRO A 702 22.57 -10.53 25.01
CA PRO A 702 23.51 -11.53 24.49
C PRO A 702 22.88 -12.92 24.27
N MET A 703 21.73 -13.21 24.89
CA MET A 703 21.12 -14.55 24.92
C MET A 703 20.91 -15.14 23.52
N ALA A 704 20.36 -14.36 22.59
CA ALA A 704 20.12 -14.82 21.22
C ALA A 704 21.42 -15.29 20.52
N ARG A 705 22.53 -14.59 20.77
CA ARG A 705 23.85 -14.97 20.23
C ARG A 705 24.36 -16.24 20.89
N VAL A 706 24.22 -16.37 22.21
CA VAL A 706 24.62 -17.58 22.94
C VAL A 706 23.84 -18.80 22.45
N MET A 707 22.52 -18.68 22.25
CA MET A 707 21.68 -19.74 21.69
C MET A 707 22.06 -20.07 20.24
N GLN A 708 22.38 -19.05 19.42
CA GLN A 708 22.83 -19.24 18.05
C GLN A 708 24.14 -20.04 17.98
N GLU A 709 25.14 -19.64 18.78
CA GLU A 709 26.48 -20.22 18.75
C GLU A 709 26.53 -21.62 19.39
N ASN A 710 25.82 -21.82 20.50
CA ASN A 710 25.96 -23.01 21.35
C ASN A 710 24.79 -24.00 21.23
N LEU A 711 23.75 -23.72 20.45
CA LEU A 711 22.69 -24.70 20.14
C LEU A 711 22.43 -24.79 18.64
N LYS A 712 22.05 -23.67 18.00
CA LYS A 712 21.60 -23.68 16.60
C LYS A 712 22.71 -24.09 15.63
N LYS A 713 23.92 -23.58 15.81
CA LYS A 713 25.05 -23.87 14.91
C LYS A 713 25.48 -25.36 14.94
N PRO A 714 25.67 -25.99 16.11
CA PRO A 714 25.87 -27.44 16.20
C PRO A 714 24.76 -28.26 15.51
N LEU A 715 23.50 -27.90 15.76
CA LEU A 715 22.35 -28.59 15.16
C LEU A 715 22.26 -28.41 13.65
N ALA A 716 22.61 -27.24 13.11
CA ALA A 716 22.52 -26.97 11.69
C ALA A 716 23.41 -27.90 10.86
N ASN A 717 24.61 -28.22 11.34
CA ASN A 717 25.51 -29.16 10.67
C ASN A 717 24.92 -30.58 10.68
N GLU A 718 24.38 -31.02 11.81
CA GLU A 718 23.81 -32.38 11.94
C GLU A 718 22.50 -32.56 11.16
N LEU A 719 21.68 -31.51 11.04
CA LEU A 719 20.45 -31.51 10.26
C LEU A 719 20.70 -31.54 8.75
N LEU A 720 21.85 -31.05 8.28
CA LEU A 720 22.18 -30.98 6.85
C LEU A 720 23.03 -32.16 6.39
N PHE A 721 23.96 -32.63 7.24
CA PHE A 721 25.00 -33.58 6.83
C PHE A 721 25.23 -34.72 7.84
N GLY A 722 24.54 -34.73 8.98
CA GLY A 722 24.83 -35.62 10.10
C GLY A 722 23.70 -36.57 10.46
N LEU A 723 23.63 -36.95 11.73
CA LEU A 723 22.74 -38.03 12.21
C LEU A 723 21.25 -37.63 12.23
N LEU A 724 20.95 -36.34 12.11
CA LEU A 724 19.60 -35.78 12.23
C LEU A 724 18.93 -35.47 10.87
N VAL A 725 19.56 -35.84 9.74
CA VAL A 725 19.03 -35.57 8.39
C VAL A 725 17.63 -36.17 8.20
N ASP A 726 17.40 -37.38 8.73
CA ASP A 726 16.12 -38.10 8.65
C ASP A 726 15.25 -37.95 9.91
N GLY A 727 15.54 -36.95 10.75
CA GLY A 727 14.94 -36.80 12.07
C GLY A 727 15.68 -37.59 13.17
N GLY A 728 15.23 -37.46 14.41
CA GLY A 728 15.90 -38.09 15.56
C GLY A 728 15.75 -37.32 16.88
N SER A 729 16.69 -37.51 17.79
CA SER A 729 16.74 -36.78 19.05
C SER A 729 18.14 -36.23 19.32
N VAL A 730 18.19 -35.09 20.00
CA VAL A 730 19.41 -34.48 20.48
C VAL A 730 19.28 -34.20 21.97
N LYS A 731 20.26 -34.67 22.73
CA LYS A 731 20.41 -34.38 24.15
C LYS A 731 21.59 -33.45 24.37
N VAL A 732 21.37 -32.31 25.01
CA VAL A 732 22.40 -31.32 25.32
C VAL A 732 22.67 -31.33 26.82
N GLU A 733 23.92 -31.61 27.18
CA GLU A 733 24.38 -31.69 28.57
C GLU A 733 25.58 -30.77 28.77
N LEU A 734 25.87 -30.43 30.03
CA LEU A 734 27.07 -29.69 30.39
C LEU A 734 28.17 -30.64 30.86
N ASP A 735 29.32 -30.63 30.20
CA ASP A 735 30.52 -31.27 30.73
C ASP A 735 31.10 -30.42 31.87
N LYS A 736 31.09 -30.99 33.07
CA LYS A 736 31.53 -30.32 34.31
C LYS A 736 33.04 -30.05 34.32
N GLU A 737 33.84 -30.86 33.62
CA GLU A 737 35.30 -30.72 33.59
C GLU A 737 35.74 -29.64 32.60
N THR A 738 35.16 -29.63 31.40
CA THR A 738 35.53 -28.69 30.33
C THR A 738 34.72 -27.40 30.34
N GLN A 739 33.62 -27.34 31.09
CA GLN A 739 32.66 -26.22 31.11
C GLN A 739 32.10 -25.89 29.72
N GLN A 740 31.94 -26.92 28.88
CA GLN A 740 31.39 -26.83 27.53
C GLN A 740 30.15 -27.72 27.37
N LEU A 741 29.25 -27.32 26.47
CA LEU A 741 28.08 -28.12 26.13
C LEU A 741 28.50 -29.30 25.25
N THR A 742 28.00 -30.48 25.59
CA THR A 742 28.12 -31.71 24.81
C THR A 742 26.78 -32.05 24.17
N TYR A 743 26.82 -32.65 22.99
CA TYR A 743 25.64 -32.93 22.18
C TYR A 743 25.60 -34.42 21.84
N GLY A 744 24.61 -35.13 22.38
CA GLY A 744 24.33 -36.53 22.06
C GLY A 744 23.27 -36.60 20.97
N PHE A 745 23.65 -36.92 19.74
CA PHE A 745 22.74 -37.06 18.60
C PHE A 745 22.34 -38.53 18.40
N GLN A 746 21.05 -38.77 18.20
CA GLN A 746 20.50 -40.09 17.86
C GLN A 746 19.63 -39.96 16.62
N SER A 747 19.88 -40.80 15.60
CA SER A 747 19.10 -40.84 14.37
C SER A 747 17.80 -41.60 14.56
N ALA A 748 16.75 -41.25 13.80
CA ALA A 748 15.47 -41.94 13.81
C ALA A 748 15.47 -43.35 13.15
N GLN A 749 16.61 -43.91 12.72
CA GLN A 749 16.63 -45.16 11.96
C GLN A 749 15.98 -46.36 12.69
N LYS A 750 14.99 -46.92 11.98
CA LYS A 750 14.14 -48.10 12.27
C LYS A 750 14.87 -49.23 13.01
N HIS A 751 14.23 -49.71 14.09
CA HIS A 751 14.31 -51.11 14.50
C HIS A 751 14.10 -52.01 13.27
N LYS A 752 15.17 -52.61 12.74
CA LYS A 752 15.05 -53.86 11.98
C LYS A 752 14.52 -54.89 12.97
N ALA A 753 13.33 -55.40 12.73
CA ALA A 753 12.85 -56.62 13.35
C ALA A 753 13.78 -57.75 12.92
N GLU A 754 14.77 -58.07 13.76
CA GLU A 754 15.44 -59.36 13.71
C GLU A 754 14.46 -60.43 14.19
N GLY A 755 14.28 -61.49 13.38
CA GLY A 755 13.71 -62.75 13.85
C GLY A 755 12.49 -63.27 13.10
N ALA A 756 12.68 -63.69 11.85
CA ALA A 756 11.97 -64.85 11.32
C ALA A 756 13.01 -65.77 10.69
N VAL A 757 13.53 -66.68 11.51
CA VAL A 757 14.42 -67.77 11.12
C VAL A 757 13.55 -69.00 10.82
N HIS A 758 13.73 -69.52 9.60
CA HIS A 758 13.35 -70.83 9.04
C HIS A 758 11.87 -71.23 8.92
#